data_AF-A0AAV9Q2M7-F1
#
_entry.id   AF-A0AAV9Q2M7-F1
#
_cell.length_a   1.000
_cell.length_b   1.000
_cell.length_c   1.000
_cell.angle_alpha   90.00
_cell.angle_beta   90.00
_cell.angle_gamma   90.00
#
_symmetry.space_group_name_H-M   'P 1'
#
loop_
_entity.id
_entity.type
_entity.pdbx_description
1 polymer ?
#
loop_
_entity_poly.entity_id
_entity_poly.type
_entity_poly.pdbx_seq_one_letter_code
_entity_poly.pdbx_strand_id
1 'polypeptide(L)'
;MGDPSGDVPFTLRHRKHSTVIQRDFVSQVPEYHRKRSSSLAQPQPDGLDIGTSLSEFWVGIAIQAESTTSFNAGIAVHDGTYSVDFCIHRISMKEDNPENGTDWIADHFITELHQYRKDHLCKLLGAGVTLDLHRKAPTLCARLWAELDIVPIVLESTPLLPIKQAHRTKGINVDELADSAARKCLTYVLLLLPRNPEANVCLPRFFGPTKQPRLSISYQNQVEVDLAGMIRLATLDEYEKSVRPPTWRAVQKHIKDVKDRNLRIAFFSATPQGGGVALMRHALLRFLTEEGVNVEWFVPKPRPDVFRITKTNHNILQGAVPPEVRATGESLGKIKEWIKDNAERFWLSDDGGPLKAPSEGGADVIIVDDPQMPELIPIAKREAPDRPVIFRCHIEVRDDLVLEDGSAAQHVWQNMWSSIKQADVFLSHPVRSFVPPDVRRETLGWLPATTDWLDGLNKSMDNWDLSYYMHVLRQTCQGQGLPQMQYPNRGFFTQIARFDPSKGIPDVLKSYARFRELMGDEPKRNVHQLVICGHSSIDDPDGSMIYDQTMDTIHQHYPDLVDDIIVIRLGPSDQILNAVMSLCTVAMQLSTREGFEVKVSEALHKGKPIIATLAGGIPLQVEHGKSGFLVERGDHEAVAKHLYNLVMDGDLYDRMSEYASTHVSDEVHTVGNALSWMFLASSMAGGKTLKPNERWINDLAREAAGEPYLDGEPHLPRHLST
;
A
#
# COMPACT_ATOMS: atom_id res chain seq x y z
N MET A 1 -10.75 8.56 41.04
CA MET A 1 -12.12 9.04 40.79
C MET A 1 -12.00 10.18 39.80
N GLY A 2 -12.55 10.01 38.60
CA GLY A 2 -12.34 10.86 37.44
C GLY A 2 -12.32 9.98 36.20
N ASP A 3 -13.50 9.80 35.61
CA ASP A 3 -13.76 9.06 34.38
C ASP A 3 -13.23 9.85 33.17
N PRO A 4 -12.38 9.29 32.27
CA PRO A 4 -11.98 9.94 31.04
C PRO A 4 -12.85 9.44 29.86
N SER A 5 -14.17 9.30 30.06
CA SER A 5 -15.15 9.19 28.97
C SER A 5 -15.44 10.57 28.36
N GLY A 6 -14.39 11.21 27.84
CA GLY A 6 -14.51 12.42 27.06
C GLY A 6 -14.89 12.08 25.62
N ASP A 7 -16.17 11.76 25.39
CA ASP A 7 -16.76 11.90 24.06
C ASP A 7 -16.51 13.34 23.61
N VAL A 8 -15.57 13.54 22.69
CA VAL A 8 -15.46 14.78 21.96
C VAL A 8 -16.67 14.81 21.04
N PRO A 9 -17.67 15.67 21.25
CA PRO A 9 -18.79 15.73 20.35
C PRO A 9 -18.24 16.24 19.02
N PHE A 10 -18.29 15.40 17.98
CA PHE A 10 -18.24 15.86 16.60
C PHE A 10 -19.42 16.81 16.40
N THR A 11 -19.25 18.09 16.74
CA THR A 11 -20.15 19.14 16.30
C THR A 11 -19.86 19.39 14.83
N LEU A 12 -20.41 18.53 13.97
CA LEU A 12 -20.75 18.92 12.60
C LEU A 12 -21.64 20.16 12.75
N ARG A 13 -21.07 21.35 12.56
CA ARG A 13 -21.84 22.57 12.36
C ARG A 13 -22.58 22.43 11.03
N HIS A 14 -23.68 21.69 11.03
CA HIS A 14 -24.62 21.65 9.93
C HIS A 14 -25.18 23.05 9.73
N ARG A 15 -24.69 23.78 8.73
CA ARG A 15 -25.48 24.86 8.14
C ARG A 15 -26.62 24.18 7.37
N LYS A 16 -27.85 24.35 7.84
CA LYS A 16 -29.07 23.85 7.19
C LYS A 16 -29.11 24.34 5.74
N HIS A 17 -28.72 23.49 4.80
CA HIS A 17 -29.16 23.62 3.41
C HIS A 17 -30.64 23.24 3.39
N SER A 18 -31.46 23.99 2.65
CA SER A 18 -32.89 23.69 2.52
C SER A 18 -33.12 22.52 1.57
N THR A 19 -32.60 21.36 1.94
CA THR A 19 -32.77 20.08 1.24
C THR A 19 -33.93 19.34 1.89
N VAL A 20 -34.98 19.03 1.12
CA VAL A 20 -36.05 18.16 1.60
C VAL A 20 -35.70 16.74 1.18
N ILE A 21 -35.40 15.90 2.17
CA ILE A 21 -35.16 14.47 2.00
C ILE A 21 -36.45 13.76 2.39
N GLN A 22 -37.13 13.18 1.40
CA GLN A 22 -38.24 12.27 1.63
C GLN A 22 -37.71 10.85 1.50
N ARG A 23 -37.82 10.05 2.58
CA ARG A 23 -37.45 8.63 2.55
C ARG A 23 -38.66 7.84 2.07
N ASP A 24 -38.62 7.40 0.82
CA ASP A 24 -39.71 6.63 0.23
C ASP A 24 -39.70 5.17 0.74
N PHE A 25 -38.52 4.67 1.11
CA PHE A 25 -38.35 3.38 1.79
C PHE A 25 -37.13 3.42 2.73
N VAL A 26 -37.27 2.83 3.92
CA VAL A 26 -36.22 2.77 4.96
C VAL A 26 -35.94 1.31 5.31
N SER A 27 -34.66 0.96 5.33
CA SER A 27 -34.14 -0.32 5.80
C SER A 27 -34.63 -0.68 7.22
N GLN A 28 -34.88 -1.97 7.48
CA GLN A 28 -35.36 -2.46 8.77
C GLN A 28 -34.28 -3.25 9.53
N VAL A 29 -33.93 -2.76 10.72
CA VAL A 29 -32.97 -3.44 11.61
C VAL A 29 -33.62 -4.66 12.28
N PRO A 30 -33.01 -5.86 12.25
CA PRO A 30 -33.48 -7.00 13.02
C PRO A 30 -33.35 -6.75 14.55
N GLU A 31 -34.46 -6.52 15.25
CA GLU A 31 -34.47 -6.16 16.69
C GLU A 31 -33.74 -7.16 17.60
N TYR A 32 -33.80 -8.46 17.27
CA TYR A 32 -33.22 -9.52 18.10
C TYR A 32 -31.69 -9.57 18.02
N HIS A 33 -31.11 -9.36 16.83
CA HIS A 33 -29.65 -9.31 16.64
C HIS A 33 -29.06 -8.12 17.40
N ARG A 34 -29.71 -6.95 17.33
CA ARG A 34 -29.27 -5.75 18.07
C ARG A 34 -29.24 -5.99 19.58
N LYS A 35 -30.26 -6.63 20.17
CA LYS A 35 -30.29 -6.93 21.62
C LYS A 35 -29.15 -7.85 22.06
N ARG A 36 -28.78 -8.85 21.26
CA ARG A 36 -27.71 -9.79 21.60
C ARG A 36 -26.32 -9.17 21.43
N SER A 37 -26.08 -8.47 20.33
CA SER A 37 -24.81 -7.78 20.06
C SER A 37 -24.56 -6.60 21.02
N SER A 38 -25.60 -5.84 21.38
CA SER A 38 -25.49 -4.76 22.37
C SER A 38 -25.30 -5.27 23.81
N SER A 39 -25.87 -6.43 24.16
CA SER A 39 -25.61 -7.06 25.47
C SER A 39 -24.17 -7.59 25.63
N LEU A 40 -23.47 -7.85 24.51
CA LEU A 40 -22.06 -8.22 24.47
C LEU A 40 -21.12 -7.00 24.41
N ALA A 41 -21.66 -5.79 24.20
CA ALA A 41 -20.90 -4.54 24.24
C ALA A 41 -20.71 -3.98 25.66
N GLN A 42 -21.27 -4.64 26.69
CA GLN A 42 -20.88 -4.42 28.08
C GLN A 42 -19.71 -5.35 28.43
N PRO A 43 -18.66 -4.87 29.11
CA PRO A 43 -17.53 -5.72 29.50
C PRO A 43 -18.05 -6.84 30.41
N GLN A 44 -18.00 -8.09 29.93
CA GLN A 44 -18.33 -9.22 30.79
C GLN A 44 -17.21 -9.44 31.83
N PRO A 45 -17.55 -9.88 33.06
CA PRO A 45 -16.59 -10.01 34.16
C PRO A 45 -15.48 -11.05 33.92
N ASP A 46 -15.65 -11.94 32.94
CA ASP A 46 -14.85 -13.17 32.79
C ASP A 46 -13.84 -13.14 31.63
N GLY A 47 -13.57 -11.97 31.03
CA GLY A 47 -12.44 -11.79 30.10
C GLY A 47 -12.56 -12.48 28.73
N LEU A 48 -13.71 -13.12 28.42
CA LEU A 48 -14.05 -13.58 27.07
C LEU A 48 -14.88 -12.50 26.37
N ASP A 49 -14.17 -11.54 25.77
CA ASP A 49 -14.77 -10.55 24.89
C ASP A 49 -15.14 -11.22 23.55
N ILE A 50 -16.24 -11.97 23.53
CA ILE A 50 -16.86 -12.44 22.27
C ILE A 50 -17.56 -11.22 21.65
N GLY A 51 -16.75 -10.26 21.22
CA GLY A 51 -17.18 -9.15 20.37
C GLY A 51 -17.93 -9.74 19.18
N THR A 52 -19.06 -9.16 18.82
CA THR A 52 -19.88 -9.74 17.77
C THR A 52 -19.13 -9.63 16.43
N SER A 53 -18.99 -10.74 15.70
CA SER A 53 -18.53 -10.66 14.31
C SER A 53 -19.51 -9.79 13.54
N LEU A 54 -19.05 -8.64 13.05
CA LEU A 54 -19.86 -7.79 12.19
C LEU A 54 -20.21 -8.58 10.93
N SER A 55 -21.47 -8.51 10.51
CA SER A 55 -21.84 -8.97 9.18
C SER A 55 -21.16 -8.09 8.14
N GLU A 56 -20.64 -8.70 7.10
CA GLU A 56 -19.96 -7.99 6.02
C GLU A 56 -20.89 -7.89 4.83
N PHE A 57 -20.98 -6.70 4.23
CA PHE A 57 -21.83 -6.45 3.07
C PHE A 57 -21.09 -5.63 2.01
N TRP A 58 -21.66 -5.63 0.82
CA TRP A 58 -21.35 -4.72 -0.26
C TRP A 58 -22.55 -3.84 -0.54
N VAL A 59 -22.30 -2.65 -1.02
CA VAL A 59 -23.36 -1.69 -1.32
C VAL A 59 -23.30 -1.26 -2.77
N GLY A 60 -24.45 -0.95 -3.36
CA GLY A 60 -24.55 -0.28 -4.64
C GLY A 60 -25.24 1.05 -4.44
N ILE A 61 -24.69 2.11 -5.03
CA ILE A 61 -25.21 3.46 -4.90
C ILE A 61 -25.40 4.10 -6.28
N ALA A 62 -26.59 4.65 -6.47
CA ALA A 62 -27.02 5.23 -7.73
C ALA A 62 -27.86 6.49 -7.51
N ILE A 63 -27.89 7.34 -8.53
CA ILE A 63 -28.83 8.47 -8.59
C ILE A 63 -29.62 8.42 -9.90
N GLN A 64 -30.86 8.90 -9.84
CA GLN A 64 -31.71 9.07 -11.02
C GLN A 64 -32.36 10.44 -10.96
N ALA A 65 -32.12 11.27 -11.97
CA ALA A 65 -32.75 12.58 -12.05
C ALA A 65 -34.26 12.44 -12.32
N GLU A 66 -35.09 13.11 -11.53
CA GLU A 66 -36.52 13.24 -11.78
C GLU A 66 -36.85 14.59 -12.44
N SER A 67 -36.10 15.63 -12.10
CA SER A 67 -36.20 16.97 -12.69
C SER A 67 -34.84 17.68 -12.64
N THR A 68 -34.79 18.96 -13.03
CA THR A 68 -33.58 19.79 -12.91
C THR A 68 -33.19 20.04 -11.45
N THR A 69 -34.13 19.97 -10.50
CA THR A 69 -33.93 20.30 -9.08
C THR A 69 -34.22 19.13 -8.13
N SER A 70 -34.63 17.97 -8.65
CA SER A 70 -34.90 16.77 -7.85
C SER A 70 -34.31 15.50 -8.45
N PHE A 71 -33.79 14.63 -7.59
CA PHE A 71 -33.34 13.30 -7.97
C PHE A 71 -33.63 12.30 -6.86
N ASN A 72 -33.70 11.03 -7.26
CA ASN A 72 -33.77 9.91 -6.34
C ASN A 72 -32.36 9.36 -6.13
N ALA A 73 -32.00 9.13 -4.88
CA ALA A 73 -30.79 8.44 -4.47
C ALA A 73 -31.18 7.03 -4.02
N GLY A 74 -30.61 6.01 -4.67
CA GLY A 74 -30.82 4.61 -4.35
C GLY A 74 -29.59 4.02 -3.69
N ILE A 75 -29.81 3.25 -2.62
CA ILE A 75 -28.79 2.42 -1.96
C ILE A 75 -29.33 1.00 -1.93
N ALA A 76 -28.53 0.02 -2.32
CA ALA A 76 -28.87 -1.39 -2.24
C ALA A 76 -27.74 -2.15 -1.55
N VAL A 77 -28.07 -3.00 -0.57
CA VAL A 77 -27.11 -3.74 0.26
C VAL A 77 -27.16 -5.21 -0.09
N HIS A 78 -25.99 -5.83 -0.20
CA HIS A 78 -25.81 -7.18 -0.74
C HIS A 78 -24.84 -7.98 0.15
N ASP A 79 -25.17 -9.24 0.48
CA ASP A 79 -24.37 -10.10 1.38
C ASP A 79 -23.29 -10.95 0.67
N GLY A 80 -23.09 -10.67 -0.62
CA GLY A 80 -22.25 -11.46 -1.52
C GLY A 80 -23.02 -12.47 -2.38
N THR A 81 -24.25 -12.82 -1.99
CA THR A 81 -25.12 -13.77 -2.70
C THR A 81 -26.46 -13.17 -3.11
N TYR A 82 -27.14 -12.49 -2.18
CA TYR A 82 -28.44 -11.87 -2.37
C TYR A 82 -28.42 -10.40 -1.94
N SER A 83 -29.29 -9.62 -2.56
CA SER A 83 -29.67 -8.30 -2.08
C SER A 83 -30.52 -8.47 -0.84
N VAL A 84 -30.04 -7.94 0.27
CA VAL A 84 -30.65 -8.11 1.60
C VAL A 84 -31.45 -6.90 2.05
N ASP A 85 -31.12 -5.72 1.52
CA ASP A 85 -31.78 -4.47 1.88
C ASP A 85 -31.64 -3.40 0.80
N PHE A 86 -32.47 -2.36 0.85
CA PHE A 86 -32.36 -1.18 -0.01
C PHE A 86 -32.99 0.04 0.66
N CYS A 87 -32.63 1.24 0.20
CA CYS A 87 -33.34 2.47 0.54
C CYS A 87 -33.41 3.43 -0.66
N ILE A 88 -34.49 4.21 -0.71
CA ILE A 88 -34.70 5.23 -1.74
C ILE A 88 -34.97 6.55 -1.04
N HIS A 89 -34.13 7.53 -1.32
CA HIS A 89 -34.26 8.90 -0.83
C HIS A 89 -34.57 9.82 -2.00
N ARG A 90 -35.77 10.41 -2.00
CA ARG A 90 -36.13 11.48 -2.92
C ARG A 90 -35.60 12.79 -2.37
N ILE A 91 -34.71 13.41 -3.11
CA ILE A 91 -34.03 14.63 -2.70
C ILE A 91 -34.46 15.77 -3.61
N SER A 92 -35.04 16.82 -3.01
CA SER A 92 -35.41 18.05 -3.72
C SER A 92 -34.55 19.22 -3.25
N MET A 93 -33.91 19.90 -4.18
CA MET A 93 -33.24 21.19 -3.96
C MET A 93 -34.26 22.32 -4.05
N LYS A 94 -34.21 23.28 -3.11
CA LYS A 94 -34.81 24.59 -3.36
C LYS A 94 -33.88 25.40 -4.28
N GLU A 95 -34.46 26.10 -5.25
CA GLU A 95 -33.72 27.01 -6.15
C GLU A 95 -32.87 28.01 -5.33
N ASP A 96 -31.68 28.30 -5.86
CA ASP A 96 -30.63 29.22 -5.40
C ASP A 96 -29.79 28.80 -4.17
N ASN A 97 -28.65 28.12 -4.42
CA ASN A 97 -27.35 28.82 -4.43
C ASN A 97 -26.21 27.90 -4.98
N PRO A 98 -25.66 28.15 -6.18
CA PRO A 98 -24.59 27.33 -6.76
C PRO A 98 -23.20 27.52 -6.12
N GLU A 99 -23.05 28.41 -5.14
CA GLU A 99 -21.75 29.00 -4.77
C GLU A 99 -21.05 28.47 -3.50
N ASN A 100 -21.51 27.41 -2.84
CA ASN A 100 -20.77 26.83 -1.71
C ASN A 100 -20.25 25.45 -2.07
N GLY A 101 -18.94 25.36 -2.34
CA GLY A 101 -18.21 24.17 -2.81
C GLY A 101 -18.16 22.98 -1.84
N THR A 102 -19.31 22.51 -1.37
CA THR A 102 -19.49 21.29 -0.60
C THR A 102 -20.27 20.28 -1.43
N ASP A 103 -19.68 19.10 -1.67
CA ASP A 103 -20.30 17.95 -2.35
C ASP A 103 -21.36 17.31 -1.44
N TRP A 104 -22.49 17.98 -1.33
CA TRP A 104 -23.58 17.60 -0.44
C TRP A 104 -24.22 16.26 -0.83
N ILE A 105 -24.11 15.84 -2.10
CA ILE A 105 -24.53 14.51 -2.56
C ILE A 105 -23.62 13.46 -1.90
N ALA A 106 -22.31 13.69 -1.92
CA ALA A 106 -21.38 12.84 -1.20
C ALA A 106 -21.68 12.83 0.31
N ASP A 107 -21.93 13.99 0.93
CA ASP A 107 -22.29 14.07 2.36
C ASP A 107 -23.51 13.21 2.71
N HIS A 108 -24.53 13.22 1.84
CA HIS A 108 -25.73 12.42 2.04
C HIS A 108 -25.42 10.92 2.06
N PHE A 109 -24.73 10.39 1.04
CA PHE A 109 -24.39 8.97 0.98
C PHE A 109 -23.45 8.56 2.11
N ILE A 110 -22.44 9.37 2.43
CA ILE A 110 -21.52 9.09 3.54
C ILE A 110 -22.29 9.01 4.86
N THR A 111 -23.17 9.99 5.14
CA THR A 111 -23.96 10.01 6.38
C THR A 111 -24.89 8.80 6.48
N GLU A 112 -25.61 8.47 5.41
CA GLU A 112 -26.56 7.35 5.40
C GLU A 112 -25.84 6.00 5.54
N LEU A 113 -24.73 5.78 4.84
CA LEU A 113 -23.95 4.54 4.97
C LEU A 113 -23.27 4.41 6.34
N HIS A 114 -22.77 5.52 6.87
CA HIS A 114 -22.21 5.57 8.22
C HIS A 114 -23.26 5.24 9.29
N GLN A 115 -24.48 5.75 9.13
CA GLN A 115 -25.59 5.45 10.03
C GLN A 115 -26.04 3.99 9.87
N TYR A 116 -26.17 3.52 8.62
CA TYR A 116 -26.55 2.15 8.30
C TYR A 116 -25.62 1.13 8.96
N ARG A 117 -24.29 1.29 8.83
CA ARG A 117 -23.32 0.35 9.41
C ARG A 117 -23.41 0.27 10.94
N LYS A 118 -23.72 1.38 11.61
CA LYS A 118 -23.90 1.44 13.07
C LYS A 118 -25.22 0.82 13.51
N ASP A 119 -26.32 1.13 12.83
CA ASP A 119 -27.64 0.61 13.17
C ASP A 119 -27.74 -0.90 12.94
N HIS A 120 -27.09 -1.40 11.88
CA HIS A 120 -27.09 -2.82 11.52
C HIS A 120 -25.90 -3.62 12.08
N LEU A 121 -24.97 -2.97 12.80
CA LEU A 121 -23.75 -3.58 13.33
C LEU A 121 -23.01 -4.39 12.26
N CYS A 122 -22.71 -3.73 11.15
CA CYS A 122 -22.10 -4.36 9.98
C CYS A 122 -20.87 -3.59 9.48
N LYS A 123 -20.09 -4.25 8.62
CA LYS A 123 -18.99 -3.63 7.87
C LYS A 123 -19.34 -3.66 6.39
N LEU A 124 -19.30 -2.49 5.75
CA LEU A 124 -19.39 -2.38 4.30
C LEU A 124 -17.97 -2.50 3.72
N LEU A 125 -17.72 -3.47 2.85
CA LEU A 125 -16.38 -3.74 2.31
C LEU A 125 -16.13 -3.04 0.97
N GLY A 126 -17.17 -2.94 0.13
CA GLY A 126 -17.07 -2.30 -1.18
C GLY A 126 -18.36 -1.62 -1.60
N ALA A 127 -18.23 -0.61 -2.46
CA ALA A 127 -19.34 0.15 -3.01
C ALA A 127 -19.28 0.19 -4.55
N GLY A 128 -20.30 -0.36 -5.21
CA GLY A 128 -20.53 -0.12 -6.63
C GLY A 128 -21.15 1.26 -6.82
N VAL A 129 -20.42 2.17 -7.46
CA VAL A 129 -20.84 3.56 -7.70
C VAL A 129 -21.15 3.73 -9.19
N THR A 130 -22.36 4.13 -9.53
CA THR A 130 -22.69 4.43 -10.95
C THR A 130 -21.86 5.60 -11.48
N LEU A 131 -21.48 5.55 -12.76
CA LEU A 131 -20.69 6.61 -13.41
C LEU A 131 -21.39 7.97 -13.36
N ASP A 132 -22.72 7.99 -13.48
CA ASP A 132 -23.51 9.22 -13.38
C ASP A 132 -23.42 9.84 -11.98
N LEU A 133 -23.45 9.02 -10.93
CA LEU A 133 -23.24 9.48 -9.56
C LEU A 133 -21.82 10.02 -9.38
N HIS A 134 -20.81 9.27 -9.82
CA HIS A 134 -19.41 9.71 -9.72
C HIS A 134 -19.17 11.06 -10.42
N ARG A 135 -19.79 11.29 -11.59
CA ARG A 135 -19.69 12.59 -12.30
C ARG A 135 -20.37 13.74 -11.55
N LYS A 136 -21.47 13.48 -10.84
CA LYS A 136 -22.18 14.52 -10.07
C LYS A 136 -21.57 14.78 -8.69
N ALA A 137 -20.94 13.77 -8.11
CA ALA A 137 -20.32 13.79 -6.78
C ALA A 137 -18.89 13.24 -6.87
N PRO A 138 -17.94 13.99 -7.46
CA PRO A 138 -16.60 13.49 -7.73
C PRO A 138 -15.81 13.13 -6.47
N THR A 139 -16.14 13.73 -5.31
CA THR A 139 -15.44 13.46 -4.05
C THR A 139 -15.94 12.21 -3.33
N LEU A 140 -17.12 11.68 -3.71
CA LEU A 140 -17.78 10.58 -3.02
C LEU A 140 -16.91 9.32 -2.91
N CYS A 141 -16.24 8.92 -3.99
CA CYS A 141 -15.43 7.71 -3.99
C CYS A 141 -14.26 7.81 -3.00
N ALA A 142 -13.50 8.90 -3.05
CA ALA A 142 -12.40 9.11 -2.13
C ALA A 142 -12.87 9.16 -0.66
N ARG A 143 -14.01 9.80 -0.40
CA ARG A 143 -14.60 9.85 0.95
C ARG A 143 -15.11 8.49 1.44
N LEU A 144 -15.68 7.65 0.57
CA LEU A 144 -16.06 6.28 0.93
C LEU A 144 -14.84 5.49 1.44
N TRP A 145 -13.69 5.69 0.79
CA TRP A 145 -12.44 5.05 1.16
C TRP A 145 -11.81 5.65 2.43
N ALA A 146 -11.65 6.98 2.46
CA ALA A 146 -10.98 7.70 3.53
C ALA A 146 -11.77 7.68 4.84
N GLU A 147 -13.09 7.88 4.79
CA GLU A 147 -13.93 8.05 5.99
C GLU A 147 -14.59 6.75 6.47
N LEU A 148 -14.97 5.86 5.55
CA LEU A 148 -15.74 4.65 5.89
C LEU A 148 -15.01 3.34 5.58
N ASP A 149 -13.81 3.44 5.00
CA ASP A 149 -13.00 2.29 4.62
C ASP A 149 -13.78 1.30 3.73
N ILE A 150 -14.49 1.86 2.74
CA ILE A 150 -15.25 1.14 1.73
C ILE A 150 -14.52 1.29 0.40
N VAL A 151 -14.17 0.19 -0.27
CA VAL A 151 -13.52 0.25 -1.60
C VAL A 151 -14.55 0.66 -2.67
N PRO A 152 -14.42 1.85 -3.29
CA PRO A 152 -15.36 2.31 -4.30
C PRO A 152 -14.98 1.78 -5.69
N ILE A 153 -15.93 1.23 -6.42
CA ILE A 153 -15.78 0.77 -7.81
C ILE A 153 -16.74 1.56 -8.68
N VAL A 154 -16.21 2.38 -9.60
CA VAL A 154 -17.01 3.15 -10.55
C VAL A 154 -17.44 2.25 -11.71
N LEU A 155 -18.74 2.18 -11.96
CA LEU A 155 -19.37 1.26 -12.91
C LEU A 155 -20.19 2.02 -13.94
N GLU A 156 -20.03 1.68 -15.22
CA GLU A 156 -20.91 2.20 -16.27
C GLU A 156 -22.34 1.67 -16.10
N SER A 157 -23.28 2.60 -15.91
CA SER A 157 -24.72 2.39 -15.83
C SER A 157 -25.31 2.21 -17.22
N THR A 158 -25.19 1.02 -17.80
CA THR A 158 -25.93 0.67 -19.03
C THR A 158 -26.68 -0.64 -18.87
N PRO A 159 -27.99 -0.73 -19.19
CA PRO A 159 -28.64 -2.03 -19.37
C PRO A 159 -28.03 -2.71 -20.60
N LEU A 160 -27.57 -3.95 -20.43
CA LEU A 160 -26.88 -4.77 -21.43
C LEU A 160 -27.86 -5.41 -22.44
N LEU A 161 -28.83 -4.65 -22.94
CA LEU A 161 -29.66 -5.09 -24.06
C LEU A 161 -29.23 -4.34 -25.33
N PRO A 162 -29.11 -5.02 -26.49
CA PRO A 162 -28.98 -4.33 -27.77
C PRO A 162 -30.04 -3.22 -27.86
N ILE A 163 -29.67 -2.03 -28.34
CA ILE A 163 -30.53 -0.82 -28.38
C ILE A 163 -31.95 -1.12 -28.93
N LYS A 164 -32.09 -2.14 -29.79
CA LYS A 164 -33.37 -2.62 -30.34
C LYS A 164 -34.32 -3.27 -29.31
N GLN A 165 -33.85 -3.71 -28.14
CA GLN A 165 -34.64 -4.27 -27.03
C GLN A 165 -34.79 -3.29 -25.84
N ALA A 166 -33.87 -2.35 -25.66
CA ALA A 166 -33.96 -1.30 -24.63
C ALA A 166 -35.18 -0.39 -24.80
N HIS A 167 -35.68 -0.23 -26.03
CA HIS A 167 -36.92 0.51 -26.32
C HIS A 167 -38.22 -0.17 -25.82
N ARG A 168 -38.15 -1.36 -25.21
CA ARG A 168 -39.33 -2.08 -24.66
C ARG A 168 -39.38 -2.15 -23.14
N THR A 169 -38.32 -1.81 -22.42
CA THR A 169 -38.33 -1.76 -20.95
C THR A 169 -38.88 -0.42 -20.47
N LYS A 170 -39.94 -0.45 -19.66
CA LYS A 170 -40.35 0.70 -18.82
C LYS A 170 -39.12 1.20 -18.05
N GLY A 171 -39.08 2.50 -17.72
CA GLY A 171 -37.93 3.14 -17.08
C GLY A 171 -37.42 2.34 -15.87
N ILE A 172 -36.12 2.06 -15.84
CA ILE A 172 -35.44 1.37 -14.73
C ILE A 172 -35.46 2.32 -13.53
N ASN A 173 -35.92 1.86 -12.37
CA ASN A 173 -35.94 2.65 -11.15
C ASN A 173 -34.55 2.74 -10.49
N VAL A 174 -34.34 3.72 -9.63
CA VAL A 174 -33.03 3.97 -8.99
C VAL A 174 -32.57 2.82 -8.08
N ASP A 175 -33.50 2.11 -7.44
CA ASP A 175 -33.21 0.93 -6.62
C ASP A 175 -32.72 -0.24 -7.47
N GLU A 176 -33.28 -0.46 -8.66
CA GLU A 176 -32.78 -1.46 -9.61
C GLU A 176 -31.38 -1.09 -10.14
N LEU A 177 -31.10 0.21 -10.33
CA LEU A 177 -29.76 0.69 -10.69
C LEU A 177 -28.76 0.46 -9.55
N ALA A 178 -29.14 0.79 -8.32
CA ALA A 178 -28.32 0.58 -7.13
C ALA A 178 -28.06 -0.92 -6.90
N ASP A 179 -29.08 -1.76 -7.01
CA ASP A 179 -28.96 -3.22 -6.94
C ASP A 179 -28.01 -3.78 -8.01
N SER A 180 -28.16 -3.31 -9.24
CA SER A 180 -27.26 -3.68 -10.34
C SER A 180 -25.82 -3.28 -10.03
N ALA A 181 -25.60 -2.09 -9.47
CA ALA A 181 -24.27 -1.63 -9.07
C ALA A 181 -23.68 -2.48 -7.94
N ALA A 182 -24.48 -2.85 -6.92
CA ALA A 182 -24.07 -3.74 -5.83
C ALA A 182 -23.63 -5.11 -6.37
N ARG A 183 -24.44 -5.70 -7.26
CA ARG A 183 -24.14 -7.00 -7.88
C ARG A 183 -22.92 -6.93 -8.79
N LYS A 184 -22.78 -5.87 -9.59
CA LYS A 184 -21.61 -5.64 -10.47
C LYS A 184 -20.32 -5.40 -9.66
N CYS A 185 -20.41 -4.78 -8.49
CA CYS A 185 -19.29 -4.66 -7.55
C CYS A 185 -18.77 -6.04 -7.08
N LEU A 186 -19.63 -7.06 -7.08
CA LEU A 186 -19.29 -8.43 -6.67
C LEU A 186 -19.00 -9.37 -7.86
N THR A 187 -19.69 -9.15 -8.98
CA THR A 187 -19.89 -10.15 -10.02
C THR A 187 -19.31 -9.73 -11.37
N TYR A 188 -18.75 -10.74 -12.03
CA TYR A 188 -18.39 -10.79 -13.44
C TYR A 188 -19.45 -10.15 -14.36
N VAL A 189 -19.08 -9.10 -15.09
CA VAL A 189 -19.80 -8.70 -16.30
C VAL A 189 -18.85 -8.81 -17.49
N LEU A 190 -19.09 -9.85 -18.30
CA LEU A 190 -18.67 -9.92 -19.68
C LEU A 190 -19.24 -8.70 -20.42
N LEU A 191 -18.41 -7.85 -21.04
CA LEU A 191 -18.61 -7.31 -22.41
C LEU A 191 -17.69 -6.11 -22.76
N LEU A 192 -16.92 -6.32 -23.83
CA LEU A 192 -16.34 -5.40 -24.82
C LEU A 192 -16.46 -3.89 -24.55
N LEU A 193 -15.34 -3.26 -24.17
CA LEU A 193 -15.15 -1.83 -24.34
C LEU A 193 -15.20 -1.48 -25.85
N PRO A 194 -15.93 -0.44 -26.27
CA PRO A 194 -16.05 -0.06 -27.68
C PRO A 194 -14.76 0.49 -28.30
N ARG A 195 -13.65 0.54 -27.56
CA ARG A 195 -12.35 1.00 -28.07
C ARG A 195 -11.50 -0.09 -28.71
N ASN A 196 -11.86 -1.38 -28.58
CA ASN A 196 -11.16 -2.43 -29.33
C ASN A 196 -12.01 -3.72 -29.44
N PRO A 197 -12.65 -4.01 -30.59
CA PRO A 197 -13.51 -5.19 -30.77
C PRO A 197 -12.76 -6.54 -30.73
N GLU A 198 -11.42 -6.54 -30.69
CA GLU A 198 -10.57 -7.73 -30.62
C GLU A 198 -9.96 -7.98 -29.22
N ALA A 199 -10.16 -7.06 -28.26
CA ALA A 199 -9.68 -7.24 -26.89
C ALA A 199 -10.66 -8.12 -26.09
N ASN A 200 -10.41 -9.43 -26.10
CA ASN A 200 -11.01 -10.36 -25.14
C ASN A 200 -10.48 -10.06 -23.74
N VAL A 201 -11.05 -9.07 -23.05
CA VAL A 201 -10.74 -8.79 -21.65
C VAL A 201 -11.62 -9.66 -20.76
N CYS A 202 -11.02 -10.67 -20.13
CA CYS A 202 -11.63 -11.41 -19.04
C CYS A 202 -11.55 -10.56 -17.77
N LEU A 203 -12.61 -9.79 -17.44
CA LEU A 203 -12.63 -9.03 -16.19
C LEU A 203 -12.94 -9.96 -15.00
N PRO A 204 -12.09 -10.00 -13.96
CA PRO A 204 -12.22 -10.94 -12.85
C PRO A 204 -13.39 -10.57 -11.91
N ARG A 205 -13.82 -11.52 -11.06
CA ARG A 205 -14.59 -11.18 -9.84
C ARG A 205 -13.78 -10.15 -9.05
N PHE A 206 -14.34 -8.98 -8.76
CA PHE A 206 -13.60 -7.93 -8.06
C PHE A 206 -13.18 -8.37 -6.67
N PHE A 207 -14.05 -9.02 -5.90
CA PHE A 207 -13.69 -9.54 -4.58
C PHE A 207 -13.35 -11.05 -4.62
N GLY A 208 -12.22 -11.43 -4.03
CA GLY A 208 -11.80 -12.82 -3.85
C GLY A 208 -12.40 -13.49 -2.60
N PRO A 209 -12.13 -14.80 -2.36
CA PRO A 209 -12.49 -15.48 -1.11
C PRO A 209 -11.88 -14.82 0.13
N THR A 210 -10.78 -14.10 -0.04
CA THR A 210 -10.11 -13.28 0.97
C THR A 210 -10.82 -11.94 1.22
N LYS A 211 -11.93 -11.66 0.54
CA LYS A 211 -12.73 -10.42 0.65
C LYS A 211 -11.94 -9.15 0.33
N GLN A 212 -10.89 -9.29 -0.45
CA GLN A 212 -10.06 -8.21 -0.96
C GLN A 212 -10.23 -8.07 -2.48
N PRO A 213 -10.02 -6.87 -3.06
CA PRO A 213 -9.95 -6.67 -4.49
C PRO A 213 -8.91 -7.61 -5.13
N ARG A 214 -9.29 -8.27 -6.23
CA ARG A 214 -8.40 -9.13 -7.00
C ARG A 214 -7.48 -8.28 -7.85
N LEU A 215 -6.23 -8.73 -7.94
CA LEU A 215 -5.28 -8.21 -8.91
C LEU A 215 -5.80 -8.45 -10.34
N SER A 216 -5.77 -7.40 -11.18
CA SER A 216 -6.07 -7.51 -12.60
C SER A 216 -4.79 -7.41 -13.43
N ILE A 217 -4.62 -8.36 -14.34
CA ILE A 217 -3.48 -8.46 -15.24
C ILE A 217 -4.02 -8.71 -16.65
N SER A 218 -3.60 -7.90 -17.61
CA SER A 218 -4.00 -8.04 -19.01
C SER A 218 -3.32 -9.24 -19.70
N TYR A 219 -3.75 -9.56 -20.93
CA TYR A 219 -3.14 -10.64 -21.72
C TYR A 219 -1.65 -10.44 -22.01
N GLN A 220 -1.19 -9.18 -22.12
CA GLN A 220 0.21 -8.80 -22.32
C GLN A 220 1.01 -8.76 -21.00
N ASN A 221 0.39 -9.24 -19.91
CA ASN A 221 0.88 -9.14 -18.54
C ASN A 221 1.12 -7.70 -18.07
N GLN A 222 0.30 -6.76 -18.53
CA GLN A 222 0.22 -5.42 -17.95
C GLN A 222 -0.55 -5.51 -16.64
N VAL A 223 -0.03 -4.89 -15.58
CA VAL A 223 -0.75 -4.77 -14.31
C VAL A 223 -1.76 -3.64 -14.43
N GLU A 224 -3.04 -3.99 -14.37
CA GLU A 224 -4.14 -3.03 -14.43
C GLU A 224 -4.43 -2.52 -13.02
N VAL A 225 -3.60 -1.56 -12.57
CA VAL A 225 -3.69 -0.91 -11.27
C VAL A 225 -5.10 -0.38 -11.02
N ASP A 226 -5.63 -0.63 -9.82
CA ASP A 226 -6.97 -0.22 -9.42
C ASP A 226 -8.09 -0.71 -10.36
N LEU A 227 -7.91 -1.92 -10.91
CA LEU A 227 -8.81 -2.51 -11.92
C LEU A 227 -8.95 -1.61 -13.14
N ALA A 228 -7.80 -1.22 -13.72
CA ALA A 228 -7.72 -0.27 -14.83
C ALA A 228 -8.38 1.09 -14.51
N GLY A 229 -8.22 1.57 -13.26
CA GLY A 229 -8.76 2.84 -12.80
C GLY A 229 -10.28 2.84 -12.53
N MET A 230 -10.91 1.67 -12.39
CA MET A 230 -12.30 1.57 -11.91
C MET A 230 -12.40 1.81 -10.41
N ILE A 231 -11.37 1.44 -9.63
CA ILE A 231 -11.29 1.79 -8.21
C ILE A 231 -10.77 3.23 -8.09
N ARG A 232 -11.47 4.06 -7.31
CA ARG A 232 -11.12 5.49 -7.11
C ARG A 232 -10.92 5.79 -5.63
N LEU A 233 -9.68 5.58 -5.14
CA LEU A 233 -9.36 5.70 -3.71
C LEU A 233 -9.10 7.13 -3.25
N ALA A 234 -8.55 7.98 -4.12
CA ALA A 234 -8.11 9.32 -3.77
C ALA A 234 -8.30 10.29 -4.94
N THR A 235 -8.37 11.57 -4.62
CA THR A 235 -8.43 12.70 -5.56
C THR A 235 -7.11 13.46 -5.59
N LEU A 236 -6.89 14.27 -6.64
CA LEU A 236 -5.73 15.15 -6.71
C LEU A 236 -5.64 16.16 -5.57
N ASP A 237 -6.79 16.63 -5.06
CA ASP A 237 -6.85 17.56 -3.91
C ASP A 237 -6.34 16.89 -2.62
N GLU A 238 -6.58 15.60 -2.43
CA GLU A 238 -6.04 14.85 -1.29
C GLU A 238 -4.53 14.60 -1.43
N TYR A 239 -4.05 14.32 -2.64
CA TYR A 239 -2.61 14.21 -2.91
C TYR A 239 -1.89 15.55 -2.76
N GLU A 240 -2.50 16.67 -3.13
CA GLU A 240 -1.94 18.00 -2.89
C GLU A 240 -1.81 18.28 -1.39
N LYS A 241 -2.81 17.88 -0.60
CA LYS A 241 -2.82 18.04 0.86
C LYS A 241 -1.89 17.05 1.59
N SER A 242 -1.47 15.96 0.94
CA SER A 242 -0.62 14.93 1.56
C SER A 242 0.87 15.30 1.56
N VAL A 243 1.27 16.37 0.88
CA VAL A 243 2.66 16.84 0.79
C VAL A 243 2.79 18.33 1.07
N ARG A 244 4.04 18.77 1.25
CA ARG A 244 4.35 20.19 1.40
C ARG A 244 4.20 20.91 0.04
N PRO A 245 3.76 22.19 0.04
CA PRO A 245 3.56 22.93 -1.21
C PRO A 245 4.75 22.99 -2.18
N PRO A 246 6.02 23.10 -1.73
CA PRO A 246 7.18 23.04 -2.64
C PRO A 246 7.27 21.71 -3.41
N THR A 247 7.04 20.58 -2.74
CA THR A 247 7.02 19.24 -3.37
C THR A 247 5.92 19.16 -4.43
N TRP A 248 4.71 19.64 -4.12
CA TRP A 248 3.60 19.65 -5.07
C TRP A 248 3.91 20.50 -6.31
N ARG A 249 4.42 21.73 -6.13
CA ARG A 249 4.80 22.59 -7.28
C ARG A 249 5.89 21.95 -8.13
N ALA A 250 6.87 21.29 -7.50
CA ALA A 250 7.94 20.63 -8.21
C ALA A 250 7.45 19.45 -9.05
N VAL A 251 6.60 18.57 -8.49
CA VAL A 251 6.08 17.40 -9.23
C VAL A 251 5.19 17.84 -10.40
N GLN A 252 4.32 18.82 -10.18
CA GLN A 252 3.41 19.34 -11.20
C GLN A 252 4.15 19.92 -12.41
N LYS A 253 5.31 20.58 -12.18
CA LYS A 253 6.14 21.10 -13.27
C LYS A 253 6.67 19.99 -14.19
N HIS A 254 7.15 18.89 -13.62
CA HIS A 254 7.68 17.76 -14.40
C HIS A 254 6.56 16.93 -15.03
N ILE A 255 5.44 16.72 -14.32
CA ILE A 255 4.23 16.07 -14.88
C ILE A 255 3.73 16.83 -16.10
N LYS A 256 3.62 18.16 -16.00
CA LYS A 256 3.19 19.00 -17.12
C LYS A 256 4.08 18.79 -18.35
N ASP A 257 5.40 18.80 -18.17
CA ASP A 257 6.34 18.62 -19.28
C ASP A 257 6.33 17.19 -19.86
N VAL A 258 6.08 16.17 -19.04
CA VAL A 258 5.82 14.78 -19.50
C VAL A 258 4.55 14.71 -20.35
N LYS A 259 3.47 15.39 -19.93
CA LYS A 259 2.18 15.44 -20.64
C LYS A 259 2.24 16.27 -21.92
N ASP A 260 2.87 17.43 -21.88
CA ASP A 260 3.03 18.33 -23.04
C ASP A 260 3.81 17.63 -24.18
N ARG A 261 4.73 16.73 -23.83
CA ARG A 261 5.47 15.88 -24.78
C ARG A 261 4.82 14.52 -25.06
N ASN A 262 3.70 14.21 -24.40
CA ASN A 262 2.98 12.94 -24.49
C ASN A 262 3.90 11.71 -24.33
N LEU A 263 4.82 11.76 -23.35
CA LEU A 263 5.78 10.69 -23.15
C LEU A 263 5.11 9.44 -22.60
N ARG A 264 5.52 8.28 -23.12
CA ARG A 264 5.10 6.95 -22.68
C ARG A 264 6.16 6.32 -21.79
N ILE A 265 5.78 5.95 -20.57
CA ILE A 265 6.72 5.41 -19.56
C ILE A 265 6.31 3.97 -19.24
N ALA A 266 7.25 3.02 -19.34
CA ALA A 266 7.01 1.62 -19.01
C ALA A 266 7.89 1.14 -17.85
N PHE A 267 7.25 0.65 -16.79
CA PHE A 267 7.89 -0.04 -15.67
C PHE A 267 7.84 -1.55 -15.88
N PHE A 268 8.92 -2.24 -15.53
CA PHE A 268 9.01 -3.71 -15.52
C PHE A 268 9.49 -4.20 -14.16
N SER A 269 8.74 -5.10 -13.53
CA SER A 269 9.13 -5.76 -12.28
C SER A 269 8.85 -7.27 -12.33
N ALA A 270 9.30 -8.01 -11.30
CA ALA A 270 9.16 -9.47 -11.26
C ALA A 270 7.77 -9.96 -10.81
N THR A 271 7.10 -9.22 -9.91
CA THR A 271 5.81 -9.60 -9.34
C THR A 271 4.84 -8.43 -9.30
N PRO A 272 3.53 -8.65 -9.55
CA PRO A 272 2.50 -7.62 -9.50
C PRO A 272 1.85 -7.46 -8.11
N GLN A 273 2.14 -8.37 -7.17
CA GLN A 273 1.56 -8.36 -5.82
C GLN A 273 2.54 -8.95 -4.81
N GLY A 274 2.56 -8.37 -3.61
CA GLY A 274 3.48 -8.77 -2.54
C GLY A 274 4.87 -8.14 -2.68
N GLY A 275 5.56 -8.01 -1.54
CA GLY A 275 6.84 -7.30 -1.45
C GLY A 275 6.71 -5.77 -1.52
N GLY A 276 7.79 -5.06 -1.20
CA GLY A 276 7.80 -3.59 -1.16
C GLY A 276 7.65 -2.94 -2.54
N VAL A 277 8.21 -3.53 -3.59
CA VAL A 277 8.19 -2.94 -4.95
C VAL A 277 6.79 -2.90 -5.53
N ALA A 278 6.00 -3.98 -5.43
CA ALA A 278 4.64 -4.00 -5.95
C ALA A 278 3.76 -2.95 -5.26
N LEU A 279 3.86 -2.82 -3.93
CA LEU A 279 3.11 -1.82 -3.15
C LEU A 279 3.44 -0.39 -3.62
N MET A 280 4.73 -0.07 -3.78
CA MET A 280 5.18 1.22 -4.32
C MET A 280 4.63 1.50 -5.72
N ARG A 281 4.59 0.48 -6.59
CA ARG A 281 4.15 0.62 -7.98
C ARG A 281 2.64 0.83 -8.10
N HIS A 282 1.83 0.12 -7.32
CA HIS A 282 0.38 0.35 -7.26
C HIS A 282 0.06 1.80 -6.89
N ALA A 283 0.68 2.31 -5.82
CA ALA A 283 0.46 3.69 -5.40
C ALA A 283 0.95 4.73 -6.43
N LEU A 284 2.16 4.54 -6.96
CA LEU A 284 2.74 5.46 -7.96
C LEU A 284 1.88 5.55 -9.22
N LEU A 285 1.46 4.40 -9.77
CA LEU A 285 0.67 4.38 -10.99
C LEU A 285 -0.74 4.93 -10.77
N ARG A 286 -1.34 4.73 -9.58
CA ARG A 286 -2.62 5.35 -9.21
C ARG A 286 -2.53 6.88 -9.33
N PHE A 287 -1.56 7.49 -8.65
CA PHE A 287 -1.36 8.94 -8.67
C PHE A 287 -1.08 9.46 -10.10
N LEU A 288 -0.13 8.83 -10.82
CA LEU A 288 0.22 9.26 -12.17
C LEU A 288 -0.93 9.09 -13.18
N THR A 289 -1.76 8.07 -13.03
CA THR A 289 -2.95 7.86 -13.88
C THR A 289 -4.02 8.91 -13.60
N GLU A 290 -4.23 9.27 -12.33
CA GLU A 290 -5.14 10.36 -11.95
C GLU A 290 -4.69 11.72 -12.51
N GLU A 291 -3.37 11.94 -12.59
CA GLU A 291 -2.75 13.09 -13.26
C GLU A 291 -2.83 13.02 -14.79
N GLY A 292 -3.25 11.89 -15.37
CA GLY A 292 -3.35 11.67 -16.81
C GLY A 292 -2.00 11.48 -17.51
N VAL A 293 -0.99 10.96 -16.80
CA VAL A 293 0.31 10.55 -17.38
C VAL A 293 0.17 9.20 -18.07
N ASN A 294 0.78 9.04 -19.25
CA ASN A 294 0.80 7.77 -19.98
C ASN A 294 1.88 6.84 -19.41
N VAL A 295 1.51 6.12 -18.35
CA VAL A 295 2.38 5.19 -17.63
C VAL A 295 1.79 3.78 -17.63
N GLU A 296 2.65 2.79 -17.86
CA GLU A 296 2.28 1.38 -17.93
C GLU A 296 3.24 0.55 -17.08
N TRP A 297 2.75 -0.54 -16.49
CA TRP A 297 3.56 -1.46 -15.68
C TRP A 297 3.33 -2.90 -16.14
N PHE A 298 4.42 -3.62 -16.38
CA PHE A 298 4.42 -4.98 -16.89
C PHE A 298 5.17 -5.93 -15.96
N VAL A 299 4.69 -7.17 -15.88
CA VAL A 299 5.29 -8.26 -15.10
C VAL A 299 5.39 -9.52 -15.95
N PRO A 300 6.43 -10.35 -15.82
CA PRO A 300 6.52 -11.60 -16.56
C PRO A 300 5.50 -12.63 -16.03
N LYS A 301 5.16 -13.64 -16.85
CA LYS A 301 4.34 -14.76 -16.38
C LYS A 301 5.04 -15.52 -15.26
N PRO A 302 4.35 -15.84 -14.16
CA PRO A 302 4.97 -16.47 -13.01
C PRO A 302 5.51 -17.86 -13.35
N ARG A 303 6.76 -18.13 -12.96
CA ARG A 303 7.43 -19.43 -13.12
C ARG A 303 8.05 -19.85 -11.78
N PRO A 304 7.43 -20.75 -11.00
CA PRO A 304 7.87 -21.07 -9.63
C PRO A 304 9.31 -21.56 -9.51
N ASP A 305 9.82 -22.27 -10.53
CA ASP A 305 11.21 -22.69 -10.60
C ASP A 305 12.17 -21.51 -10.72
N VAL A 306 11.84 -20.50 -11.53
CA VAL A 306 12.63 -19.27 -11.67
C VAL A 306 12.63 -18.44 -10.38
N PHE A 307 11.48 -18.31 -9.70
CA PHE A 307 11.41 -17.59 -8.42
C PHE A 307 12.29 -18.20 -7.33
N ARG A 308 12.43 -19.52 -7.30
CA ARG A 308 13.38 -20.20 -6.38
C ARG A 308 14.84 -19.85 -6.71
N ILE A 309 15.18 -19.75 -7.99
CA ILE A 309 16.53 -19.37 -8.43
C ILE A 309 16.80 -17.90 -8.09
N THR A 310 15.85 -16.99 -8.35
CA THR A 310 16.02 -15.56 -8.07
C THR A 310 16.10 -15.29 -6.57
N LYS A 311 15.34 -15.99 -5.72
CA LYS A 311 15.47 -15.89 -4.25
C LYS A 311 16.83 -16.41 -3.76
N THR A 312 17.31 -17.53 -4.31
CA THR A 312 18.67 -18.01 -4.00
C THR A 312 19.72 -16.96 -4.37
N ASN A 313 19.62 -16.37 -5.56
CA ASN A 313 20.53 -15.31 -6.01
C ASN A 313 20.45 -14.06 -5.13
N HIS A 314 19.25 -13.64 -4.74
CA HIS A 314 19.04 -12.54 -3.80
C HIS A 314 19.75 -12.79 -2.47
N ASN A 315 19.58 -13.98 -1.90
CA ASN A 315 20.23 -14.33 -0.64
C ASN A 315 21.76 -14.48 -0.80
N ILE A 316 22.26 -14.92 -1.96
CA ILE A 316 23.70 -14.92 -2.28
C ILE A 316 24.27 -13.49 -2.28
N LEU A 317 23.61 -12.55 -2.97
CA LEU A 317 24.07 -11.16 -3.10
C LEU A 317 24.08 -10.41 -1.75
N GLN A 318 23.20 -10.80 -0.83
CA GLN A 318 23.13 -10.27 0.54
C GLN A 318 24.03 -11.03 1.53
N GLY A 319 24.67 -12.12 1.12
CA GLY A 319 25.43 -12.99 2.02
C GLY A 319 24.57 -13.65 3.10
N ALA A 320 23.31 -13.95 2.77
CA ALA A 320 22.32 -14.62 3.62
C ALA A 320 22.29 -16.15 3.41
N VAL A 321 23.14 -16.69 2.53
CA VAL A 321 23.36 -18.14 2.38
C VAL A 321 24.80 -18.53 2.75
N PRO A 322 25.03 -19.80 3.13
CA PRO A 322 26.37 -20.34 3.29
C PRO A 322 27.22 -20.24 2.00
N PRO A 323 28.56 -20.08 2.10
CA PRO A 323 29.45 -19.91 0.93
C PRO A 323 29.44 -21.05 -0.10
N GLU A 324 29.03 -22.25 0.30
CA GLU A 324 28.88 -23.42 -0.54
C GLU A 324 27.68 -23.33 -1.51
N VAL A 325 26.69 -22.49 -1.23
CA VAL A 325 25.53 -22.30 -2.10
C VAL A 325 25.94 -21.40 -3.28
N ARG A 326 26.02 -21.98 -4.47
CA ARG A 326 26.43 -21.29 -5.69
C ARG A 326 25.35 -21.36 -6.77
N ALA A 327 25.16 -20.25 -7.49
CA ALA A 327 24.36 -20.23 -8.71
C ALA A 327 25.12 -20.92 -9.86
N THR A 328 24.46 -21.87 -10.54
CA THR A 328 25.02 -22.52 -11.73
C THR A 328 24.73 -21.70 -12.99
N GLY A 329 25.60 -21.80 -14.00
CA GLY A 329 25.38 -21.12 -15.29
C GLY A 329 24.07 -21.52 -15.97
N GLU A 330 23.64 -22.78 -15.82
CA GLU A 330 22.34 -23.26 -16.28
C GLU A 330 21.18 -22.53 -15.58
N SER A 331 21.26 -22.34 -14.26
CA SER A 331 20.22 -21.66 -13.48
C SER A 331 20.10 -20.18 -13.89
N LEU A 332 21.23 -19.50 -14.09
CA LEU A 332 21.26 -18.12 -14.58
C LEU A 332 20.75 -18.03 -16.03
N GLY A 333 21.05 -19.03 -16.85
CA GLY A 333 20.51 -19.15 -18.21
C GLY A 333 18.99 -19.24 -18.25
N LYS A 334 18.38 -20.00 -17.33
CA LYS A 334 16.90 -20.11 -17.22
C LYS A 334 16.22 -18.77 -16.93
N ILE A 335 16.85 -17.89 -16.14
CA ILE A 335 16.32 -16.54 -15.89
C ILE A 335 16.32 -15.73 -17.20
N LYS A 336 17.44 -15.74 -17.93
CA LYS A 336 17.57 -15.02 -19.21
C LYS A 336 16.58 -15.51 -20.26
N GLU A 337 16.43 -16.83 -20.40
CA GLU A 337 15.47 -17.46 -21.30
C GLU A 337 14.04 -17.08 -20.94
N TRP A 338 13.68 -17.12 -19.66
CA TRP A 338 12.35 -16.72 -19.19
C TRP A 338 12.03 -15.25 -19.52
N ILE A 339 12.97 -14.33 -19.29
CA ILE A 339 12.77 -12.92 -19.64
C ILE A 339 12.61 -12.74 -21.16
N LYS A 340 13.47 -13.40 -21.94
CA LYS A 340 13.44 -13.34 -23.40
C LYS A 340 12.11 -13.86 -23.94
N ASP A 341 11.65 -15.01 -23.46
CA ASP A 341 10.36 -15.61 -23.83
C ASP A 341 9.18 -14.66 -23.53
N ASN A 342 9.20 -13.98 -22.38
CA ASN A 342 8.15 -13.01 -22.05
C ASN A 342 8.23 -11.77 -22.95
N ALA A 343 9.43 -11.25 -23.20
CA ALA A 343 9.64 -10.09 -24.06
C ALA A 343 9.15 -10.36 -25.50
N GLU A 344 9.57 -11.48 -26.10
CA GLU A 344 9.20 -11.85 -27.47
C GLU A 344 7.71 -12.14 -27.62
N ARG A 345 7.08 -12.80 -26.63
CA ARG A 345 5.67 -13.19 -26.73
C ARG A 345 4.68 -12.07 -26.41
N PHE A 346 5.02 -11.17 -25.49
CA PHE A 346 4.04 -10.22 -24.94
C PHE A 346 4.42 -8.74 -25.11
N TRP A 347 5.71 -8.41 -25.18
CA TRP A 347 6.17 -7.02 -25.13
C TRP A 347 6.78 -6.50 -26.42
N LEU A 348 7.04 -7.40 -27.36
CA LEU A 348 7.49 -7.14 -28.73
C LEU A 348 6.47 -7.60 -29.78
N SER A 349 5.24 -7.94 -29.37
CA SER A 349 4.20 -8.46 -30.27
C SER A 349 3.86 -7.51 -31.42
N ASP A 350 3.47 -8.08 -32.56
CA ASP A 350 3.10 -7.33 -33.77
C ASP A 350 1.98 -6.32 -33.53
N ASP A 351 1.01 -6.67 -32.68
CA ASP A 351 -0.13 -5.83 -32.26
C ASP A 351 0.25 -4.61 -31.38
N GLY A 352 1.55 -4.38 -31.17
CA GLY A 352 2.10 -3.32 -30.33
C GLY A 352 2.67 -3.87 -29.02
N GLY A 353 3.63 -3.17 -28.42
CA GLY A 353 4.23 -3.57 -27.15
C GLY A 353 5.21 -2.52 -26.61
N PRO A 354 5.40 -2.46 -25.29
CA PRO A 354 6.19 -1.41 -24.63
C PRO A 354 7.68 -1.42 -25.04
N LEU A 355 8.21 -2.57 -25.48
CA LEU A 355 9.62 -2.70 -25.87
C LEU A 355 9.90 -2.31 -27.32
N LYS A 356 8.87 -2.13 -28.18
CA LYS A 356 9.06 -1.64 -29.55
C LYS A 356 9.68 -0.24 -29.58
N ALA A 357 10.12 0.20 -30.75
CA ALA A 357 10.63 1.56 -30.89
C ALA A 357 9.52 2.59 -30.58
N PRO A 358 9.84 3.77 -29.99
CA PRO A 358 8.84 4.82 -29.74
C PRO A 358 8.04 5.21 -31.00
N SER A 359 8.69 5.20 -32.17
CA SER A 359 8.05 5.46 -33.47
C SER A 359 6.99 4.43 -33.88
N GLU A 360 7.02 3.24 -33.28
CA GLU A 360 6.08 2.13 -33.50
C GLU A 360 5.06 2.01 -32.36
N GLY A 361 5.00 3.00 -31.47
CA GLY A 361 4.12 3.00 -30.31
C GLY A 361 4.68 2.25 -29.09
N GLY A 362 6.00 2.04 -29.01
CA GLY A 362 6.65 1.60 -27.78
C GLY A 362 6.82 2.73 -26.74
N ALA A 363 7.39 2.40 -25.58
CA ALA A 363 7.65 3.39 -24.54
C ALA A 363 8.86 4.29 -24.86
N ASP A 364 8.77 5.58 -24.53
CA ASP A 364 9.85 6.56 -24.65
C ASP A 364 10.93 6.36 -23.57
N VAL A 365 10.54 5.88 -22.39
CA VAL A 365 11.44 5.61 -21.27
C VAL A 365 11.10 4.27 -20.65
N ILE A 366 12.11 3.41 -20.49
CA ILE A 366 11.97 2.10 -19.84
C ILE A 366 12.63 2.10 -18.48
N ILE A 367 11.93 1.56 -17.50
CA ILE A 367 12.41 1.39 -16.14
C ILE A 367 12.35 -0.10 -15.79
N VAL A 368 13.49 -0.66 -15.39
CA VAL A 368 13.61 -2.07 -15.01
C VAL A 368 13.93 -2.15 -13.51
N ASP A 369 13.00 -2.73 -12.75
CA ASP A 369 13.15 -2.97 -11.31
C ASP A 369 13.83 -4.31 -11.02
N ASP A 370 14.76 -4.24 -10.08
CA ASP A 370 15.47 -5.31 -9.41
C ASP A 370 16.29 -6.28 -10.30
N PRO A 371 17.21 -7.05 -9.68
CA PRO A 371 18.11 -7.94 -10.43
C PRO A 371 17.45 -9.20 -11.01
N GLN A 372 16.13 -9.40 -10.87
CA GLN A 372 15.46 -10.52 -11.53
C GLN A 372 15.19 -10.25 -13.02
N MET A 373 15.18 -8.99 -13.48
CA MET A 373 14.82 -8.62 -14.85
C MET A 373 15.94 -7.95 -15.70
N PRO A 374 17.26 -8.09 -15.42
CA PRO A 374 18.30 -7.28 -16.05
C PRO A 374 18.45 -7.54 -17.56
N GLU A 375 18.00 -8.70 -18.06
CA GLU A 375 18.07 -9.05 -19.48
C GLU A 375 17.10 -8.24 -20.35
N LEU A 376 16.13 -7.52 -19.75
CA LEU A 376 15.30 -6.57 -20.51
C LEU A 376 16.09 -5.38 -21.04
N ILE A 377 17.17 -4.98 -20.38
CA ILE A 377 17.98 -3.81 -20.76
C ILE A 377 18.61 -4.00 -22.15
N PRO A 378 19.37 -5.08 -22.44
CA PRO A 378 19.93 -5.30 -23.77
C PRO A 378 18.85 -5.48 -24.84
N ILE A 379 17.71 -6.12 -24.51
CA ILE A 379 16.58 -6.25 -25.44
C ILE A 379 16.05 -4.86 -25.79
N ALA A 380 15.77 -4.02 -24.79
CA ALA A 380 15.28 -2.67 -24.97
C ALA A 380 16.23 -1.80 -25.81
N LYS A 381 17.55 -1.91 -25.57
CA LYS A 381 18.60 -1.18 -26.32
C LYS A 381 18.78 -1.70 -27.74
N ARG A 382 18.52 -2.99 -27.99
CA ARG A 382 18.58 -3.56 -29.36
C ARG A 382 17.47 -2.99 -30.24
N GLU A 383 16.25 -2.91 -29.71
CA GLU A 383 15.10 -2.41 -30.49
C GLU A 383 15.12 -0.89 -30.65
N ALA A 384 15.63 -0.16 -29.66
CA ALA A 384 15.79 1.29 -29.73
C ALA A 384 17.08 1.73 -28.98
N PRO A 385 18.22 1.86 -29.69
CA PRO A 385 19.52 2.16 -29.07
C PRO A 385 19.54 3.47 -28.27
N ASP A 386 18.89 4.50 -28.78
CA ASP A 386 18.84 5.85 -28.18
C ASP A 386 17.78 5.99 -27.09
N ARG A 387 16.97 4.94 -26.84
CA ARG A 387 15.94 4.99 -25.81
C ARG A 387 16.55 4.97 -24.41
N PRO A 388 16.16 5.90 -23.52
CA PRO A 388 16.48 5.85 -22.11
C PRO A 388 16.05 4.55 -21.43
N VAL A 389 17.00 3.88 -20.78
CA VAL A 389 16.76 2.73 -19.91
C VAL A 389 17.34 3.00 -18.52
N ILE A 390 16.47 2.98 -17.51
CA ILE A 390 16.82 3.21 -16.11
C ILE A 390 16.74 1.87 -15.37
N PHE A 391 17.82 1.48 -14.70
CA PHE A 391 17.83 0.30 -13.84
C PHE A 391 17.68 0.73 -12.38
N ARG A 392 16.72 0.12 -11.66
CA ARG A 392 16.45 0.41 -10.26
C ARG A 392 16.72 -0.82 -9.39
N CYS A 393 17.70 -0.73 -8.50
CA CYS A 393 18.04 -1.77 -7.53
C CYS A 393 17.42 -1.45 -6.16
N HIS A 394 16.57 -2.34 -5.63
CA HIS A 394 16.00 -2.22 -4.28
C HIS A 394 16.68 -3.13 -3.24
N ILE A 395 17.68 -3.90 -3.64
CA ILE A 395 18.38 -4.85 -2.77
C ILE A 395 19.77 -4.35 -2.37
N GLU A 396 20.22 -4.78 -1.19
CA GLU A 396 21.62 -4.70 -0.78
C GLU A 396 22.47 -5.65 -1.65
N VAL A 397 23.36 -5.09 -2.46
CA VAL A 397 24.42 -5.86 -3.13
C VAL A 397 25.71 -5.62 -2.36
N ARG A 398 26.16 -6.64 -1.64
CA ARG A 398 27.37 -6.54 -0.82
C ARG A 398 28.62 -6.41 -1.67
N ASP A 399 29.29 -5.26 -1.56
CA ASP A 399 30.53 -4.98 -2.27
C ASP A 399 31.65 -5.94 -1.87
N ASP A 400 31.80 -6.24 -0.59
CA ASP A 400 32.85 -7.12 -0.08
C ASP A 400 32.75 -8.56 -0.64
N LEU A 401 31.54 -9.11 -0.76
CA LEU A 401 31.32 -10.41 -1.37
C LEU A 401 31.47 -10.39 -2.88
N VAL A 402 31.06 -9.30 -3.55
CA VAL A 402 31.17 -9.17 -5.01
C VAL A 402 32.61 -8.95 -5.45
N LEU A 403 33.44 -8.33 -4.62
CA LEU A 403 34.86 -8.11 -4.87
C LEU A 403 35.73 -9.33 -4.55
N GLU A 404 35.23 -10.30 -3.79
CA GLU A 404 35.96 -11.53 -3.49
C GLU A 404 36.03 -12.45 -4.72
N ASP A 405 37.25 -12.65 -5.24
CA ASP A 405 37.49 -13.46 -6.43
C ASP A 405 37.08 -14.93 -6.22
N GLY A 406 36.18 -15.41 -7.07
CA GLY A 406 35.66 -16.78 -7.04
C GLY A 406 34.49 -16.99 -6.07
N SER A 407 33.97 -15.92 -5.45
CA SER A 407 32.78 -15.99 -4.60
C SER A 407 31.50 -16.27 -5.41
N ALA A 408 30.47 -16.79 -4.73
CA ALA A 408 29.16 -17.00 -5.34
C ALA A 408 28.52 -15.66 -5.77
N ALA A 409 28.69 -14.62 -4.96
CA ALA A 409 28.14 -13.29 -5.21
C ALA A 409 28.78 -12.61 -6.42
N GLN A 410 30.11 -12.75 -6.59
CA GLN A 410 30.82 -12.25 -7.77
C GLN A 410 30.27 -12.88 -9.06
N HIS A 411 30.08 -14.21 -9.08
CA HIS A 411 29.56 -14.90 -10.27
C HIS A 411 28.14 -14.43 -10.63
N VAL A 412 27.25 -14.32 -9.64
CA VAL A 412 25.87 -13.82 -9.84
C VAL A 412 25.89 -12.37 -10.32
N TRP A 413 26.67 -11.50 -9.66
CA TRP A 413 26.80 -10.10 -10.02
C TRP A 413 27.33 -9.90 -11.43
N GLN A 414 28.43 -10.54 -11.81
CA GLN A 414 29.02 -10.38 -13.15
C GLN A 414 28.07 -10.82 -14.27
N ASN A 415 27.27 -11.87 -14.03
CA ASN A 415 26.27 -12.33 -14.99
C ASN A 415 25.13 -11.32 -15.21
N MET A 416 24.73 -10.60 -14.15
CA MET A 416 23.71 -9.56 -14.23
C MET A 416 24.30 -8.24 -14.76
N TRP A 417 25.50 -7.88 -14.31
CA TRP A 417 26.23 -6.68 -14.69
C TRP A 417 26.50 -6.62 -16.19
N SER A 418 26.67 -7.77 -16.87
CA SER A 418 26.80 -7.83 -18.33
C SER A 418 25.63 -7.15 -19.05
N SER A 419 24.43 -7.19 -18.45
CA SER A 419 23.20 -6.60 -18.98
C SER A 419 22.95 -5.23 -18.36
N ILE A 420 23.15 -5.07 -17.04
CA ILE A 420 22.91 -3.81 -16.30
C ILE A 420 23.79 -2.66 -16.77
N LYS A 421 25.05 -2.91 -17.15
CA LYS A 421 26.00 -1.87 -17.59
C LYS A 421 25.54 -1.06 -18.81
N GLN A 422 24.54 -1.56 -19.54
CA GLN A 422 23.94 -0.91 -20.71
C GLN A 422 22.83 0.10 -20.34
N ALA A 423 22.40 0.15 -19.07
CA ALA A 423 21.48 1.15 -18.59
C ALA A 423 22.14 2.55 -18.58
N ASP A 424 21.35 3.58 -18.86
CA ASP A 424 21.81 4.97 -18.89
C ASP A 424 21.94 5.54 -17.47
N VAL A 425 21.05 5.13 -16.57
CA VAL A 425 21.05 5.51 -15.14
C VAL A 425 20.86 4.27 -14.27
N PHE A 426 21.65 4.19 -13.20
CA PHE A 426 21.54 3.19 -12.14
C PHE A 426 21.04 3.87 -10.87
N LEU A 427 19.89 3.42 -10.35
CA LEU A 427 19.31 3.94 -9.12
C LEU A 427 19.45 2.92 -8.00
N SER A 428 19.93 3.36 -6.84
CA SER A 428 20.01 2.55 -5.62
C SER A 428 19.30 3.21 -4.45
N HIS A 429 19.00 2.44 -3.42
CA HIS A 429 18.72 3.03 -2.11
C HIS A 429 19.90 3.90 -1.65
N PRO A 430 19.63 5.00 -0.92
CA PRO A 430 20.63 5.97 -0.46
C PRO A 430 21.64 5.43 0.58
N VAL A 431 22.31 4.33 0.26
CA VAL A 431 23.28 3.62 1.10
C VAL A 431 24.45 3.18 0.21
N ARG A 432 25.63 3.78 0.40
CA ARG A 432 26.78 3.58 -0.51
C ARG A 432 27.28 2.14 -0.57
N SER A 433 27.22 1.43 0.55
CA SER A 433 27.67 0.03 0.67
C SER A 433 26.85 -0.97 -0.14
N PHE A 434 25.69 -0.55 -0.69
CA PHE A 434 24.84 -1.42 -1.51
C PHE A 434 25.22 -1.39 -2.99
N VAL A 435 26.18 -0.54 -3.37
CA VAL A 435 26.52 -0.30 -4.77
C VAL A 435 27.94 -0.78 -5.05
N PRO A 436 28.10 -1.85 -5.84
CA PRO A 436 29.42 -2.37 -6.21
C PRO A 436 30.27 -1.31 -6.94
N PRO A 437 31.61 -1.38 -6.82
CA PRO A 437 32.52 -0.42 -7.47
C PRO A 437 32.43 -0.40 -9.00
N ASP A 438 31.93 -1.48 -9.63
CA ASP A 438 31.72 -1.54 -11.08
C ASP A 438 30.75 -0.46 -11.59
N VAL A 439 29.83 -0.02 -10.73
CA VAL A 439 28.82 0.99 -11.08
C VAL A 439 29.49 2.36 -11.20
N ARG A 440 29.43 2.94 -12.40
CA ARG A 440 30.02 4.25 -12.68
C ARG A 440 29.32 5.33 -11.86
N ARG A 441 30.13 6.14 -11.15
CA ARG A 441 29.65 7.29 -10.36
C ARG A 441 28.76 8.24 -11.17
N GLU A 442 29.13 8.48 -12.43
CA GLU A 442 28.38 9.36 -13.33
C GLU A 442 26.93 8.94 -13.56
N THR A 443 26.66 7.64 -13.59
CA THR A 443 25.33 7.07 -13.86
C THR A 443 24.56 6.73 -12.59
N LEU A 444 25.21 6.77 -11.41
CA LEU A 444 24.62 6.40 -10.14
C LEU A 444 23.81 7.55 -9.54
N GLY A 445 22.56 7.29 -9.15
CA GLY A 445 21.72 8.22 -8.38
C GLY A 445 21.03 7.56 -7.19
N TRP A 446 20.72 8.37 -6.17
CA TRP A 446 20.06 7.90 -4.94
C TRP A 446 18.56 8.16 -4.96
N LEU A 447 17.78 7.14 -4.62
CA LEU A 447 16.32 7.22 -4.51
C LEU A 447 15.85 6.30 -3.37
N PRO A 448 15.12 6.79 -2.35
CA PRO A 448 14.61 5.97 -1.25
C PRO A 448 13.46 5.03 -1.69
N ALA A 449 13.06 4.09 -0.83
CA ALA A 449 11.77 3.42 -0.99
C ALA A 449 10.65 4.33 -0.48
N THR A 450 9.41 4.10 -0.94
CA THR A 450 8.27 4.94 -0.59
C THR A 450 7.06 4.12 -0.19
N THR A 451 6.09 4.78 0.43
CA THR A 451 4.76 4.24 0.75
C THR A 451 3.71 5.33 0.47
N ASP A 452 2.43 5.01 0.56
CA ASP A 452 1.35 5.94 0.22
C ASP A 452 0.50 6.28 1.43
N TRP A 453 0.35 7.57 1.76
CA TRP A 453 -0.45 8.00 2.91
C TRP A 453 -1.94 7.78 2.73
N LEU A 454 -2.41 7.60 1.49
CA LEU A 454 -3.82 7.47 1.14
C LEU A 454 -4.24 6.02 0.85
N ASP A 455 -3.33 5.05 0.94
CA ASP A 455 -3.63 3.64 0.71
C ASP A 455 -4.15 2.92 1.97
N GLY A 456 -4.40 1.62 1.85
CA GLY A 456 -4.97 0.82 2.93
C GLY A 456 -4.01 0.61 4.09
N LEU A 457 -2.70 0.79 3.87
CA LEU A 457 -1.65 0.62 4.88
C LEU A 457 -1.54 1.85 5.79
N ASN A 458 -1.75 3.05 5.25
CA ASN A 458 -1.42 4.27 5.97
C ASN A 458 -2.55 5.25 6.22
N LYS A 459 -3.64 5.20 5.45
CA LYS A 459 -4.75 6.13 5.63
C LYS A 459 -5.25 6.13 7.07
N SER A 460 -5.73 7.29 7.51
CA SER A 460 -6.42 7.38 8.79
C SER A 460 -7.66 6.49 8.76
N MET A 461 -7.90 5.78 9.86
CA MET A 461 -9.09 4.94 10.02
C MET A 461 -9.85 5.40 11.25
N ASP A 462 -11.18 5.34 11.17
CA ASP A 462 -12.01 5.64 12.32
C ASP A 462 -12.00 4.48 13.34
N ASN A 463 -12.52 4.76 14.54
CA ASN A 463 -12.58 3.76 15.61
C ASN A 463 -13.47 2.56 15.30
N TRP A 464 -14.47 2.71 14.42
CA TRP A 464 -15.37 1.62 14.04
C TRP A 464 -14.62 0.58 13.20
N ASP A 465 -13.87 1.04 12.21
CA ASP A 465 -13.09 0.23 11.29
C ASP A 465 -11.87 -0.38 12.01
N LEU A 466 -11.19 0.40 12.85
CA LEU A 466 -10.14 -0.11 13.73
C LEU A 466 -10.65 -1.25 14.63
N SER A 467 -11.81 -1.07 15.26
CA SER A 467 -12.40 -2.10 16.12
C SER A 467 -12.76 -3.37 15.33
N TYR A 468 -13.27 -3.23 14.11
CA TYR A 468 -13.53 -4.34 13.21
C TYR A 468 -12.25 -5.13 12.88
N TYR A 469 -11.18 -4.47 12.46
CA TYR A 469 -9.93 -5.16 12.12
C TYR A 469 -9.24 -5.78 13.33
N MET A 470 -9.32 -5.15 14.51
CA MET A 470 -8.86 -5.76 15.75
C MET A 470 -9.68 -6.99 16.13
N HIS A 471 -10.98 -7.00 15.84
CA HIS A 471 -11.81 -8.19 16.02
C HIS A 471 -11.42 -9.31 15.05
N VAL A 472 -11.21 -9.00 13.77
CA VAL A 472 -10.73 -9.98 12.77
C VAL A 472 -9.36 -10.55 13.16
N LEU A 473 -8.47 -9.70 13.69
CA LEU A 473 -7.17 -10.13 14.21
C LEU A 473 -7.33 -11.11 15.39
N ARG A 474 -8.19 -10.81 16.36
CA ARG A 474 -8.49 -11.72 17.49
C ARG A 474 -9.07 -13.06 17.04
N GLN A 475 -10.01 -13.05 16.10
CA GLN A 475 -10.54 -14.29 15.51
C GLN A 475 -9.43 -15.10 14.82
N THR A 476 -8.51 -14.42 14.13
CA THR A 476 -7.36 -15.07 13.49
C THR A 476 -6.42 -15.68 14.54
N CYS A 477 -6.14 -14.97 15.64
CA CYS A 477 -5.39 -15.51 16.77
C CYS A 477 -6.06 -16.77 17.34
N GLN A 478 -7.37 -16.72 17.58
CA GLN A 478 -8.13 -17.86 18.11
C GLN A 478 -8.09 -19.05 17.14
N GLY A 479 -8.29 -18.81 15.84
CA GLY A 479 -8.26 -19.86 14.81
C GLY A 479 -6.89 -20.52 14.65
N GLN A 480 -5.81 -19.81 14.98
CA GLN A 480 -4.44 -20.33 14.97
C GLN A 480 -3.98 -20.87 16.35
N GLY A 481 -4.85 -20.83 17.38
CA GLY A 481 -4.51 -21.27 18.74
C GLY A 481 -3.51 -20.36 19.46
N LEU A 482 -3.44 -19.08 19.08
CA LEU A 482 -2.52 -18.08 19.62
C LEU A 482 -3.09 -17.39 20.87
N PRO A 483 -2.23 -16.80 21.72
CA PRO A 483 -2.65 -15.97 22.86
C PRO A 483 -3.60 -14.85 22.42
N GLN A 484 -4.57 -14.54 23.28
CA GLN A 484 -5.55 -13.50 23.00
C GLN A 484 -4.98 -12.12 23.25
N MET A 485 -5.25 -11.21 22.32
CA MET A 485 -4.89 -9.81 22.43
C MET A 485 -5.85 -9.10 23.40
N GLN A 486 -5.28 -8.42 24.40
CA GLN A 486 -6.03 -7.75 25.47
C GLN A 486 -6.24 -6.26 25.22
N TYR A 487 -5.92 -5.76 24.02
CA TYR A 487 -6.23 -4.38 23.63
C TYR A 487 -7.75 -4.14 23.59
N PRO A 488 -8.27 -3.03 24.16
CA PRO A 488 -7.55 -1.84 24.66
C PRO A 488 -7.14 -1.89 26.15
N ASN A 489 -7.47 -2.95 26.90
CA ASN A 489 -7.15 -3.03 28.34
C ASN A 489 -5.64 -3.06 28.63
N ARG A 490 -4.86 -3.60 27.69
CA ARG A 490 -3.39 -3.55 27.71
C ARG A 490 -2.90 -3.01 26.37
N GLY A 491 -1.92 -2.11 26.42
CA GLY A 491 -1.20 -1.68 25.23
C GLY A 491 -0.35 -2.80 24.63
N PHE A 492 0.24 -2.56 23.47
CA PHE A 492 1.13 -3.54 22.85
C PHE A 492 2.24 -2.87 22.04
N PHE A 493 3.37 -3.56 21.95
CA PHE A 493 4.46 -3.26 21.02
C PHE A 493 4.31 -4.11 19.77
N THR A 494 4.80 -3.61 18.64
CA THR A 494 4.73 -4.40 17.41
C THR A 494 5.99 -4.35 16.58
N GLN A 495 6.32 -5.48 15.95
CA GLN A 495 7.21 -5.52 14.78
C GLN A 495 6.42 -6.10 13.61
N ILE A 496 6.20 -5.28 12.59
CA ILE A 496 5.53 -5.70 11.35
C ILE A 496 6.62 -6.06 10.34
N ALA A 497 6.87 -7.36 10.16
CA ALA A 497 7.94 -7.83 9.29
C ALA A 497 7.61 -9.20 8.67
N ARG A 498 8.25 -9.52 7.56
CA ARG A 498 8.28 -10.89 7.04
C ARG A 498 8.99 -11.81 8.04
N PHE A 499 8.60 -13.07 8.05
CA PHE A 499 9.31 -14.12 8.79
C PHE A 499 10.59 -14.52 8.05
N ASP A 500 11.56 -13.61 8.04
CA ASP A 500 12.85 -13.76 7.35
C ASP A 500 13.98 -13.61 8.39
N PRO A 501 15.09 -14.38 8.28
CA PRO A 501 16.21 -14.30 9.24
C PRO A 501 16.79 -12.89 9.40
N SER A 502 16.72 -12.07 8.35
CA SER A 502 17.24 -10.70 8.36
C SER A 502 16.43 -9.75 9.25
N LYS A 503 15.21 -10.10 9.65
CA LYS A 503 14.30 -9.20 10.38
C LYS A 503 14.51 -9.17 11.90
N GLY A 504 15.51 -9.87 12.41
CA GLY A 504 15.94 -9.76 13.82
C GLY A 504 14.89 -10.20 14.85
N ILE A 505 13.96 -11.08 14.46
CA ILE A 505 12.92 -11.61 15.35
C ILE A 505 13.48 -12.16 16.69
N PRO A 506 14.62 -12.90 16.72
CA PRO A 506 15.20 -13.35 17.98
C PRO A 506 15.59 -12.21 18.94
N ASP A 507 16.05 -11.07 18.40
CA ASP A 507 16.43 -9.92 19.21
C ASP A 507 15.20 -9.18 19.74
N VAL A 508 14.08 -9.20 19.00
CA VAL A 508 12.78 -8.71 19.50
C VAL A 508 12.34 -9.52 20.73
N LEU A 509 12.43 -10.85 20.67
CA LEU A 509 12.03 -11.72 21.78
C LEU A 509 12.91 -11.47 23.02
N LYS A 510 14.23 -11.40 22.85
CA LYS A 510 15.17 -11.09 23.94
C LYS A 510 14.90 -9.71 24.56
N SER A 511 14.68 -8.70 23.72
CA SER A 511 14.39 -7.34 24.17
C SER A 511 13.09 -7.28 24.97
N TYR A 512 12.07 -7.99 24.51
CA TYR A 512 10.79 -8.06 25.22
C TYR A 512 10.90 -8.81 26.55
N ALA A 513 11.61 -9.94 26.59
CA ALA A 513 11.87 -10.66 27.83
C ALA A 513 12.56 -9.77 28.86
N ARG A 514 13.59 -9.03 28.43
CA ARG A 514 14.28 -8.07 29.29
C ARG A 514 13.40 -6.90 29.74
N PHE A 515 12.54 -6.38 28.85
CA PHE A 515 11.53 -5.38 29.23
C PHE A 515 10.58 -5.92 30.30
N ARG A 516 10.15 -7.19 30.20
CA ARG A 516 9.27 -7.80 31.20
C ARG A 516 9.94 -7.91 32.57
N GLU A 517 11.24 -8.15 32.62
CA GLU A 517 12.02 -8.11 33.87
C GLU A 517 12.05 -6.70 34.47
N LEU A 518 12.27 -5.66 33.65
CA LEU A 518 12.24 -4.25 34.09
C LEU A 518 10.87 -3.82 34.63
N MET A 519 9.79 -4.42 34.12
CA MET A 519 8.41 -4.20 34.55
C MET A 519 7.95 -5.15 35.67
N GLY A 520 8.87 -5.88 36.33
CA GLY A 520 8.52 -6.94 37.29
C GLY A 520 7.64 -6.50 38.46
N ASP A 521 7.74 -5.24 38.88
CA ASP A 521 6.96 -4.65 39.98
C ASP A 521 5.61 -4.06 39.53
N GLU A 522 5.38 -3.94 38.22
CA GLU A 522 4.17 -3.32 37.66
C GLU A 522 3.02 -4.34 37.51
N PRO A 523 1.77 -3.95 37.79
CA PRO A 523 0.63 -4.84 37.59
C PRO A 523 0.48 -5.20 36.11
N LYS A 524 0.13 -6.46 35.81
CA LYS A 524 0.03 -6.99 34.43
C LYS A 524 -0.80 -6.12 33.48
N ARG A 525 -1.80 -5.40 33.98
CA ARG A 525 -2.62 -4.45 33.20
C ARG A 525 -1.83 -3.26 32.62
N ASN A 526 -0.76 -2.83 33.27
CA ASN A 526 0.12 -1.74 32.82
C ASN A 526 1.22 -2.25 31.87
N VAL A 527 1.42 -3.57 31.82
CA VAL A 527 2.46 -4.18 31.00
C VAL A 527 1.91 -4.46 29.60
N HIS A 528 2.58 -3.92 28.61
CA HIS A 528 2.24 -4.09 27.20
C HIS A 528 2.49 -5.54 26.72
N GLN A 529 1.69 -6.01 25.77
CA GLN A 529 1.92 -7.27 25.04
C GLN A 529 2.87 -7.08 23.86
N LEU A 530 3.44 -8.17 23.32
CA LEU A 530 4.23 -8.15 22.09
C LEU A 530 3.44 -8.74 20.92
N VAL A 531 3.38 -8.02 19.79
CA VAL A 531 2.75 -8.51 18.54
C VAL A 531 3.78 -8.52 17.40
N ILE A 532 4.13 -9.71 16.93
CA ILE A 532 4.96 -9.90 15.73
C ILE A 532 4.04 -10.38 14.61
N CYS A 533 3.91 -9.59 13.55
CA CYS A 533 3.01 -9.94 12.45
C CYS A 533 3.59 -9.60 11.07
N GLY A 534 3.07 -10.27 10.05
CA GLY A 534 3.45 -9.97 8.66
C GLY A 534 2.77 -10.88 7.66
N HIS A 535 2.86 -10.49 6.39
CA HIS A 535 2.37 -11.28 5.26
C HIS A 535 3.38 -12.33 4.82
N SER A 536 2.89 -13.47 4.32
CA SER A 536 3.67 -14.35 3.46
C SER A 536 3.80 -13.73 2.06
N SER A 537 4.98 -13.81 1.44
CA SER A 537 5.17 -13.46 0.02
C SER A 537 5.31 -14.72 -0.83
N ILE A 538 4.80 -14.70 -2.07
CA ILE A 538 4.96 -15.79 -3.04
C ILE A 538 6.44 -16.03 -3.36
N ASP A 539 7.24 -14.96 -3.34
CA ASP A 539 8.66 -15.01 -3.66
C ASP A 539 9.53 -15.45 -2.46
N ASP A 540 8.92 -15.80 -1.33
CA ASP A 540 9.61 -16.09 -0.07
C ASP A 540 9.22 -17.45 0.55
N PRO A 541 9.79 -18.57 0.05
CA PRO A 541 9.44 -19.91 0.50
C PRO A 541 9.91 -20.22 1.94
N ASP A 542 10.86 -19.45 2.47
CA ASP A 542 11.52 -19.72 3.76
C ASP A 542 10.67 -19.28 4.97
N GLY A 543 9.60 -18.51 4.73
CA GLY A 543 8.82 -17.87 5.80
C GLY A 543 8.17 -18.82 6.82
N SER A 544 7.85 -20.06 6.41
CA SER A 544 7.29 -21.05 7.35
C SER A 544 8.32 -21.58 8.34
N MET A 545 9.56 -21.80 7.90
CA MET A 545 10.63 -22.31 8.77
C MET A 545 10.97 -21.34 9.89
N ILE A 546 11.04 -20.05 9.58
CA ILE A 546 11.36 -19.00 10.57
C ILE A 546 10.22 -18.81 11.56
N TYR A 547 8.98 -18.95 11.11
CA TYR A 547 7.82 -18.94 11.99
C TYR A 547 7.90 -20.08 13.02
N ASP A 548 8.16 -21.31 12.57
CA ASP A 548 8.27 -22.48 13.45
C ASP A 548 9.42 -22.30 14.46
N GLN A 549 10.59 -21.85 14.01
CA GLN A 549 11.73 -21.53 14.89
C GLN A 549 11.40 -20.45 15.93
N THR A 550 10.61 -19.45 15.55
CA THR A 550 10.17 -18.38 16.46
C THR A 550 9.27 -18.96 17.56
N MET A 551 8.30 -19.79 17.19
CA MET A 551 7.41 -20.44 18.15
C MET A 551 8.17 -21.39 19.09
N ASP A 552 9.07 -22.20 18.56
CA ASP A 552 9.93 -23.08 19.35
C ASP A 552 10.77 -22.29 20.36
N THR A 553 11.34 -21.17 19.92
CA THR A 553 12.13 -20.29 20.80
C THR A 553 11.29 -19.76 21.96
N ILE A 554 10.07 -19.30 21.70
CA ILE A 554 9.14 -18.81 22.72
C ILE A 554 8.83 -19.91 23.73
N HIS A 555 8.46 -21.10 23.28
CA HIS A 555 8.08 -22.20 24.18
C HIS A 555 9.26 -22.77 24.98
N GLN A 556 10.47 -22.81 24.40
CA GLN A 556 11.64 -23.41 25.06
C GLN A 556 12.36 -22.43 25.99
N HIS A 557 12.49 -21.16 25.60
CA HIS A 557 13.31 -20.18 26.32
C HIS A 557 12.49 -19.19 27.14
N TYR A 558 11.21 -18.99 26.80
CA TYR A 558 10.35 -17.98 27.44
C TYR A 558 8.98 -18.54 27.86
N PRO A 559 8.91 -19.67 28.59
CA PRO A 559 7.63 -20.31 28.94
C PRO A 559 6.70 -19.41 29.75
N ASP A 560 7.25 -18.53 30.60
CA ASP A 560 6.48 -17.60 31.44
C ASP A 560 5.89 -16.41 30.65
N LEU A 561 6.33 -16.20 29.41
CA LEU A 561 5.92 -15.07 28.55
C LEU A 561 5.02 -15.49 27.38
N VAL A 562 4.73 -16.78 27.23
CA VAL A 562 3.94 -17.34 26.11
C VAL A 562 2.61 -16.59 25.94
N ASP A 563 1.87 -16.34 27.03
CA ASP A 563 0.57 -15.66 26.99
C ASP A 563 0.65 -14.17 26.64
N ASP A 564 1.85 -13.59 26.70
CA ASP A 564 2.12 -12.17 26.49
C ASP A 564 2.74 -11.89 25.10
N ILE A 565 3.10 -12.93 24.32
CA ILE A 565 3.74 -12.82 23.00
C ILE A 565 2.81 -13.41 21.91
N ILE A 566 2.40 -12.57 20.97
CA ILE A 566 1.50 -12.93 19.87
C ILE A 566 2.30 -12.89 18.57
N VAL A 567 2.54 -14.06 17.98
CA VAL A 567 3.21 -14.19 16.68
C VAL A 567 2.20 -14.68 15.65
N ILE A 568 1.82 -13.82 14.72
CA ILE A 568 0.70 -14.08 13.80
C ILE A 568 1.11 -13.91 12.34
N ARG A 569 0.82 -14.92 11.52
CA ARG A 569 0.90 -14.80 10.06
C ARG A 569 -0.43 -14.31 9.52
N LEU A 570 -0.40 -13.14 8.89
CA LEU A 570 -1.58 -12.50 8.33
C LEU A 570 -1.69 -12.81 6.84
N GLY A 571 -2.93 -12.97 6.37
CA GLY A 571 -3.25 -12.91 4.95
C GLY A 571 -3.03 -11.49 4.40
N PRO A 572 -3.02 -11.30 3.07
CA PRO A 572 -2.71 -10.02 2.41
C PRO A 572 -3.82 -8.98 2.63
N SER A 573 -3.88 -8.43 3.85
CA SER A 573 -4.77 -7.33 4.23
C SER A 573 -3.93 -6.19 4.78
N ASP A 574 -3.95 -5.09 4.05
CA ASP A 574 -3.24 -3.87 4.40
C ASP A 574 -3.90 -3.19 5.60
N GLN A 575 -5.23 -3.21 5.67
CA GLN A 575 -5.99 -2.57 6.73
C GLN A 575 -5.74 -3.19 8.11
N ILE A 576 -5.49 -4.52 8.19
CA ILE A 576 -5.10 -5.15 9.47
C ILE A 576 -3.72 -4.64 9.91
N LEU A 577 -2.75 -4.54 8.99
CA LEU A 577 -1.43 -3.99 9.32
C LEU A 577 -1.52 -2.52 9.72
N ASN A 578 -2.35 -1.74 9.03
CA ASN A 578 -2.65 -0.36 9.36
C ASN A 578 -3.25 -0.25 10.77
N ALA A 579 -4.22 -1.12 11.13
CA ALA A 579 -4.81 -1.15 12.46
C ALA A 579 -3.76 -1.47 13.54
N VAL A 580 -2.94 -2.51 13.31
CA VAL A 580 -1.88 -2.91 14.24
C VAL A 580 -0.87 -1.77 14.44
N MET A 581 -0.41 -1.13 13.37
CA MET A 581 0.53 0.00 13.46
C MET A 581 -0.12 1.23 14.12
N SER A 582 -1.36 1.56 13.76
CA SER A 582 -2.06 2.75 14.29
C SER A 582 -2.40 2.63 15.77
N LEU A 583 -2.59 1.41 16.28
CA LEU A 583 -2.97 1.15 17.67
C LEU A 583 -1.80 0.74 18.57
N CYS A 584 -0.63 0.42 18.01
CA CYS A 584 0.53 0.08 18.85
C CYS A 584 0.99 1.30 19.65
N THR A 585 1.65 1.02 20.78
CA THR A 585 2.31 2.05 21.58
C THR A 585 3.66 2.40 20.95
N VAL A 586 4.50 1.39 20.74
CA VAL A 586 5.84 1.53 20.15
C VAL A 586 6.01 0.49 19.04
N ALA A 587 6.51 0.95 17.90
CA ALA A 587 6.92 0.07 16.81
C ALA A 587 8.40 -0.33 16.97
N MET A 588 8.76 -1.50 16.46
CA MET A 588 10.14 -1.98 16.43
C MET A 588 10.50 -2.41 15.01
N GLN A 589 11.75 -2.16 14.64
CA GLN A 589 12.35 -2.68 13.42
C GLN A 589 13.79 -3.08 13.68
N LEU A 590 13.99 -4.26 14.27
CA LEU A 590 15.31 -4.73 14.73
C LEU A 590 16.07 -5.52 13.66
N SER A 591 15.90 -5.15 12.39
CA SER A 591 16.52 -5.86 11.27
C SER A 591 18.05 -5.95 11.42
N THR A 592 18.62 -7.10 11.16
CA THR A 592 20.08 -7.29 11.08
C THR A 592 20.62 -6.82 9.73
N ARG A 593 19.80 -6.89 8.68
CA ARG A 593 20.09 -6.43 7.31
C ARG A 593 18.82 -5.89 6.69
N GLU A 594 18.93 -4.79 5.97
CA GLU A 594 17.76 -4.11 5.41
C GLU A 594 18.14 -3.22 4.23
N GLY A 595 17.25 -3.10 3.23
CA GLY A 595 17.42 -2.10 2.17
C GLY A 595 17.12 -0.70 2.68
N PHE A 596 15.85 -0.29 2.61
CA PHE A 596 15.36 0.96 3.20
C PHE A 596 14.38 0.69 4.36
N GLU A 597 13.45 -0.25 4.18
CA GLU A 597 12.33 -0.57 5.09
C GLU A 597 11.37 0.58 5.32
N VAL A 598 10.26 0.53 4.60
CA VAL A 598 9.21 1.55 4.64
C VAL A 598 8.38 1.49 5.91
N LYS A 599 8.35 0.35 6.62
CA LYS A 599 7.60 0.22 7.89
C LYS A 599 8.05 1.22 8.95
N VAL A 600 9.29 1.69 8.86
CA VAL A 600 9.82 2.78 9.69
C VAL A 600 9.09 4.10 9.38
N SER A 601 9.05 4.52 8.11
CA SER A 601 8.30 5.70 7.69
C SER A 601 6.81 5.62 8.00
N GLU A 602 6.21 4.44 7.86
CA GLU A 602 4.78 4.22 8.17
C GLU A 602 4.47 4.41 9.67
N ALA A 603 5.33 3.89 10.55
CA ALA A 603 5.22 4.11 11.99
C ALA A 603 5.33 5.61 12.32
N LEU A 604 6.34 6.28 11.78
CA LEU A 604 6.58 7.70 12.00
C LEU A 604 5.40 8.56 11.51
N HIS A 605 4.86 8.28 10.33
CA HIS A 605 3.71 8.99 9.77
C HIS A 605 2.48 8.90 10.69
N LYS A 606 2.31 7.76 11.38
CA LYS A 606 1.24 7.54 12.36
C LYS A 606 1.55 8.09 13.75
N GLY A 607 2.63 8.86 13.89
CA GLY A 607 3.10 9.41 15.17
C GLY A 607 3.54 8.32 16.14
N LYS A 608 3.96 7.14 15.66
CA LYS A 608 4.41 6.05 16.53
C LYS A 608 5.93 6.13 16.71
N PRO A 609 6.41 6.35 17.95
CA PRO A 609 7.81 6.17 18.26
C PRO A 609 8.28 4.79 17.80
N ILE A 610 9.44 4.75 17.15
CA ILE A 610 10.03 3.51 16.66
C ILE A 610 11.42 3.27 17.25
N ILE A 611 11.69 2.03 17.68
CA ILE A 611 13.03 1.58 18.06
C ILE A 611 13.57 0.71 16.92
N ALA A 612 14.67 1.13 16.31
CA ALA A 612 15.19 0.49 15.11
C ALA A 612 16.70 0.34 15.14
N THR A 613 17.23 -0.64 14.42
CA THR A 613 18.67 -0.92 14.37
C THR A 613 19.41 -0.03 13.38
N LEU A 614 20.72 0.12 13.58
CA LEU A 614 21.65 0.72 12.60
C LEU A 614 21.93 -0.24 11.42
N ALA A 615 20.88 -0.58 10.66
CA ALA A 615 20.93 -1.45 9.50
C ALA A 615 20.44 -0.74 8.23
N GLY A 616 21.25 -0.78 7.18
CA GLY A 616 20.90 -0.27 5.85
C GLY A 616 20.41 1.18 5.87
N GLY A 617 19.27 1.42 5.23
CA GLY A 617 18.62 2.73 5.11
C GLY A 617 17.72 3.12 6.29
N ILE A 618 17.59 2.29 7.33
CA ILE A 618 16.81 2.62 8.54
C ILE A 618 17.27 3.94 9.21
N PRO A 619 18.59 4.19 9.39
CA PRO A 619 19.07 5.42 10.04
C PRO A 619 18.73 6.70 9.28
N LEU A 620 18.35 6.60 7.99
CA LEU A 620 17.94 7.76 7.20
C LEU A 620 16.55 8.26 7.58
N GLN A 621 15.72 7.41 8.20
CA GLN A 621 14.33 7.73 8.50
C GLN A 621 14.14 8.18 9.95
N VAL A 622 14.99 7.72 10.87
CA VAL A 622 14.84 7.97 12.31
C VAL A 622 15.85 9.01 12.80
N GLU A 623 15.35 10.09 13.40
CA GLU A 623 16.17 11.02 14.17
C GLU A 623 16.27 10.54 15.62
N HIS A 624 17.42 9.99 15.99
CA HIS A 624 17.66 9.42 17.32
C HIS A 624 17.32 10.41 18.45
N GLY A 625 16.48 9.97 19.39
CA GLY A 625 16.02 10.75 20.55
C GLY A 625 14.92 11.77 20.24
N LYS A 626 14.53 11.94 18.96
CA LYS A 626 13.46 12.86 18.56
C LYS A 626 12.26 12.14 17.98
N SER A 627 12.41 11.38 16.90
CA SER A 627 11.32 10.62 16.26
C SER A 627 11.28 9.15 16.67
N GLY A 628 12.39 8.66 17.25
CA GLY A 628 12.56 7.29 17.68
C GLY A 628 13.95 7.06 18.29
N PHE A 629 14.32 5.80 18.50
CA PHE A 629 15.65 5.42 18.97
C PHE A 629 16.34 4.50 17.97
N LEU A 630 17.59 4.86 17.66
CA LEU A 630 18.51 4.01 16.90
C LEU A 630 19.41 3.23 17.86
N VAL A 631 19.51 1.92 17.66
CA VAL A 631 20.31 0.99 18.48
C VAL A 631 21.28 0.16 17.64
N GLU A 632 22.35 -0.34 18.26
CA GLU A 632 23.25 -1.30 17.62
C GLU A 632 22.57 -2.65 17.39
N ARG A 633 23.03 -3.39 16.37
CA ARG A 633 22.46 -4.71 16.05
C ARG A 633 22.73 -5.68 17.21
N GLY A 634 21.69 -6.34 17.70
CA GLY A 634 21.77 -7.29 18.82
C GLY A 634 21.78 -6.66 20.21
N ASP A 635 21.77 -5.32 20.34
CA ASP A 635 21.70 -4.62 21.63
C ASP A 635 20.28 -4.61 22.21
N HIS A 636 19.84 -5.78 22.65
CA HIS A 636 18.52 -6.01 23.24
C HIS A 636 18.34 -5.33 24.60
N GLU A 637 19.42 -5.00 25.30
CA GLU A 637 19.37 -4.27 26.58
C GLU A 637 18.97 -2.81 26.34
N ALA A 638 19.57 -2.14 25.34
CA ALA A 638 19.18 -0.80 24.95
C ALA A 638 17.72 -0.75 24.49
N VAL A 639 17.28 -1.70 23.65
CA VAL A 639 15.89 -1.79 23.19
C VAL A 639 14.93 -1.90 24.39
N ALA A 640 15.19 -2.83 25.32
CA ALA A 640 14.36 -3.03 26.50
C ALA A 640 14.25 -1.76 27.35
N LYS A 641 15.37 -1.04 27.54
CA LYS A 641 15.39 0.23 28.27
C LYS A 641 14.59 1.32 27.57
N HIS A 642 14.67 1.42 26.25
CA HIS A 642 13.88 2.38 25.48
C HIS A 642 12.39 2.06 25.53
N LEU A 643 12.00 0.78 25.42
CA LEU A 643 10.62 0.33 25.62
C LEU A 643 10.10 0.70 27.01
N TYR A 644 10.90 0.46 28.06
CA TYR A 644 10.57 0.84 29.43
C TYR A 644 10.36 2.35 29.56
N ASN A 645 11.29 3.16 29.06
CA ASN A 645 11.20 4.62 29.13
C ASN A 645 9.96 5.15 28.39
N LEU A 646 9.65 4.62 27.20
CA LEU A 646 8.48 5.07 26.43
C LEU A 646 7.14 4.67 27.06
N VAL A 647 7.10 3.64 27.90
CA VAL A 647 5.90 3.27 28.66
C VAL A 647 5.77 4.06 29.96
N MET A 648 6.89 4.36 30.63
CA MET A 648 6.89 5.00 31.95
C MET A 648 6.96 6.53 31.91
N ASP A 649 7.48 7.12 30.83
CA ASP A 649 7.61 8.57 30.64
C ASP A 649 6.66 9.04 29.52
N GLY A 650 5.47 9.47 29.92
CA GLY A 650 4.44 9.99 29.01
C GLY A 650 4.88 11.28 28.29
N ASP A 651 5.63 12.16 28.96
CA ASP A 651 6.13 13.41 28.36
C ASP A 651 7.19 13.14 27.28
N LEU A 652 8.02 12.10 27.47
CA LEU A 652 8.92 11.62 26.43
C LEU A 652 8.12 11.05 25.24
N TYR A 653 7.12 10.22 25.52
CA TYR A 653 6.28 9.61 24.49
C TYR A 653 5.58 10.67 23.63
N ASP A 654 4.89 11.62 24.26
CA ASP A 654 4.09 12.63 23.56
C ASP A 654 4.96 13.53 22.68
N ARG A 655 6.11 13.98 23.19
CA ARG A 655 7.07 14.78 22.39
C ARG A 655 7.61 13.99 21.19
N MET A 656 7.92 12.72 21.39
CA MET A 656 8.46 11.85 20.33
C MET A 656 7.39 11.53 19.28
N SER A 657 6.16 11.29 19.71
CA SER A 657 4.99 11.04 18.85
C SER A 657 4.64 12.25 17.98
N GLU A 658 4.60 13.45 18.58
CA GLU A 658 4.36 14.70 17.86
C GLU A 658 5.47 14.98 16.83
N TYR A 659 6.74 14.80 17.22
CA TYR A 659 7.86 14.99 16.29
C TYR A 659 7.81 13.98 15.14
N ALA A 660 7.55 12.70 15.44
CA ALA A 660 7.45 11.63 14.44
C ALA A 660 6.39 11.94 13.37
N SER A 661 5.18 12.35 13.77
CA SER A 661 4.08 12.62 12.82
C SER A 661 4.30 13.86 11.94
N THR A 662 5.05 14.86 12.42
CA THR A 662 5.21 16.16 11.74
C THR A 662 6.47 16.27 10.89
N HIS A 663 7.50 15.46 11.16
CA HIS A 663 8.82 15.54 10.53
C HIS A 663 9.13 14.40 9.55
N VAL A 664 8.13 13.63 9.11
CA VAL A 664 8.32 12.68 7.99
C VAL A 664 8.58 13.46 6.70
N SER A 665 9.62 13.02 5.97
CA SER A 665 10.00 13.60 4.67
C SER A 665 8.99 13.25 3.57
N ASP A 666 8.70 14.19 2.66
CA ASP A 666 7.87 13.90 1.48
C ASP A 666 8.54 12.90 0.52
N GLU A 667 9.86 12.68 0.65
CA GLU A 667 10.63 11.75 -0.19
C GLU A 667 10.22 10.29 -0.03
N VAL A 668 9.63 9.94 1.11
CA VAL A 668 9.15 8.57 1.39
C VAL A 668 7.67 8.40 1.03
N HIS A 669 7.03 9.45 0.49
CA HIS A 669 5.66 9.42 0.01
C HIS A 669 5.57 9.23 -1.51
N THR A 670 4.47 8.67 -1.99
CA THR A 670 4.17 8.46 -3.42
C THR A 670 4.35 9.70 -4.29
N VAL A 671 3.90 10.88 -3.84
CA VAL A 671 4.04 12.13 -4.61
C VAL A 671 5.52 12.55 -4.74
N GLY A 672 6.33 12.39 -3.69
CA GLY A 672 7.78 12.61 -3.75
C GLY A 672 8.49 11.58 -4.64
N ASN A 673 8.03 10.32 -4.64
CA ASN A 673 8.48 9.31 -5.59
C ASN A 673 8.18 9.73 -7.04
N ALA A 674 6.96 10.20 -7.30
CA ALA A 674 6.52 10.65 -8.61
C ALA A 674 7.35 11.83 -9.13
N LEU A 675 7.71 12.78 -8.26
CA LEU A 675 8.64 13.86 -8.61
C LEU A 675 9.94 13.32 -9.23
N SER A 676 10.56 12.34 -8.58
CA SER A 676 11.79 11.74 -9.07
C SER A 676 11.61 11.03 -10.41
N TRP A 677 10.56 10.22 -10.58
CA TRP A 677 10.32 9.50 -11.83
C TRP A 677 9.96 10.42 -12.99
N MET A 678 9.13 11.43 -12.75
CA MET A 678 8.75 12.41 -13.79
C MET A 678 9.94 13.28 -14.20
N PHE A 679 10.79 13.68 -13.25
CA PHE A 679 12.04 14.36 -13.57
C PHE A 679 12.97 13.50 -14.42
N LEU A 680 13.18 12.23 -14.06
CA LEU A 680 14.01 11.29 -14.81
C LEU A 680 13.48 11.07 -16.23
N ALA A 681 12.19 10.76 -16.35
CA ALA A 681 11.55 10.57 -17.65
C ALA A 681 11.64 11.85 -18.49
N SER A 682 11.37 13.00 -17.86
CA SER A 682 11.44 14.29 -18.54
C SER A 682 12.84 14.61 -19.06
N SER A 683 13.84 14.44 -18.21
CA SER A 683 15.22 14.86 -18.47
C SER A 683 15.93 13.96 -19.48
N MET A 684 15.55 12.68 -19.55
CA MET A 684 16.21 11.69 -20.41
C MET A 684 15.50 11.50 -21.75
N ALA A 685 14.19 11.74 -21.83
CA ALA A 685 13.42 11.57 -23.06
C ALA A 685 14.01 12.35 -24.25
N GLY A 686 13.94 11.75 -25.44
CA GLY A 686 14.52 12.30 -26.67
C GLY A 686 16.04 12.10 -26.80
N GLY A 687 16.61 11.07 -26.16
CA GLY A 687 18.03 10.69 -26.27
C GLY A 687 18.98 11.59 -25.47
N LYS A 688 18.46 12.36 -24.50
CA LYS A 688 19.27 13.21 -23.63
C LYS A 688 19.99 12.38 -22.58
N THR A 689 21.28 12.66 -22.37
CA THR A 689 22.06 12.01 -21.30
C THR A 689 21.89 12.74 -19.98
N LEU A 690 21.39 12.04 -18.96
CA LEU A 690 21.40 12.50 -17.58
C LEU A 690 22.55 11.81 -16.82
N LYS A 691 23.36 12.58 -16.11
CA LYS A 691 24.43 12.06 -15.23
C LYS A 691 24.15 12.49 -13.80
N PRO A 692 23.54 11.63 -12.95
CA PRO A 692 23.21 12.01 -11.58
C PRO A 692 24.45 12.24 -10.70
N ASN A 693 25.60 11.63 -11.00
CA ASN A 693 26.87 11.83 -10.27
C ASN A 693 26.77 11.60 -8.75
N GLU A 694 26.19 10.47 -8.33
CA GLU A 694 25.96 10.12 -6.91
C GLU A 694 25.11 11.15 -6.14
N ARG A 695 24.33 11.98 -6.84
CA ARG A 695 23.37 12.89 -6.23
C ARG A 695 22.02 12.21 -6.01
N TRP A 696 21.27 12.75 -5.05
CA TRP A 696 19.90 12.36 -4.83
C TRP A 696 19.03 12.87 -5.98
N ILE A 697 18.22 11.97 -6.54
CA ILE A 697 17.34 12.32 -7.66
C ILE A 697 16.32 13.37 -7.23
N ASN A 698 15.85 13.31 -5.98
CA ASN A 698 14.89 14.29 -5.48
C ASN A 698 15.47 15.71 -5.43
N ASP A 699 16.73 15.86 -5.04
CA ASP A 699 17.43 17.16 -5.01
C ASP A 699 17.57 17.72 -6.43
N LEU A 700 17.99 16.87 -7.38
CA LEU A 700 18.08 17.24 -8.80
C LEU A 700 16.72 17.66 -9.37
N ALA A 701 15.66 16.93 -9.03
CA ALA A 701 14.31 17.21 -9.49
C ALA A 701 13.77 18.54 -8.94
N ARG A 702 14.01 18.82 -7.65
CA ARG A 702 13.63 20.06 -6.97
C ARG A 702 14.42 21.27 -7.48
N GLU A 703 15.72 21.13 -7.68
CA GLU A 703 16.57 22.17 -8.28
C GLU A 703 16.12 22.50 -9.71
N ALA A 704 15.88 21.48 -10.55
CA ALA A 704 15.36 21.67 -11.90
C ALA A 704 13.96 22.30 -11.90
N ALA A 705 13.18 22.08 -10.84
CA ALA A 705 11.89 22.70 -10.67
C ALA A 705 11.97 24.18 -10.24
N GLY A 706 13.09 24.61 -9.64
CA GLY A 706 13.24 25.93 -9.02
C GLY A 706 12.74 25.99 -7.58
N GLU A 707 12.62 24.83 -6.92
CA GLU A 707 12.07 24.66 -5.56
C GLU A 707 13.10 23.93 -4.67
N PRO A 708 14.34 24.40 -4.48
CA PRO A 708 15.31 23.72 -3.61
C PRO A 708 14.79 23.58 -2.17
N TYR A 709 15.36 22.65 -1.40
CA TYR A 709 15.02 22.50 0.01
C TYR A 709 15.34 23.77 0.80
N LEU A 710 14.42 24.16 1.68
CA LEU A 710 14.58 25.30 2.58
C LEU A 710 15.15 24.85 3.94
N ASP A 711 15.77 25.78 4.66
CA ASP A 711 16.28 25.51 6.01
C ASP A 711 15.14 25.06 6.94
N GLY A 712 15.34 23.92 7.60
CA GLY A 712 14.34 23.32 8.49
C GLY A 712 13.22 22.55 7.79
N GLU A 713 13.21 22.47 6.46
CA GLU A 713 12.30 21.58 5.74
C GLU A 713 12.71 20.11 5.94
N PRO A 714 11.80 19.22 6.40
CA PRO A 714 12.14 17.83 6.61
C PRO A 714 12.58 17.12 5.32
N HIS A 715 13.77 16.53 5.36
CA HIS A 715 14.34 15.73 4.28
C HIS A 715 15.22 14.62 4.85
N LEU A 716 15.47 13.56 4.07
CA LEU A 716 16.33 12.47 4.52
C LEU A 716 17.78 12.97 4.66
N PRO A 717 18.54 12.54 5.68
CA PRO A 717 19.89 13.04 5.93
C PRO A 717 20.85 12.62 4.82
N ARG A 718 21.37 13.60 4.08
CA ARG A 718 22.26 13.35 2.92
C ARG A 718 23.64 12.81 3.33
N HIS A 719 24.11 13.19 4.53
CA HIS A 719 25.45 12.84 5.04
C HIS A 719 25.61 11.36 5.43
N LEU A 720 24.49 10.63 5.59
CA LEU A 720 24.51 9.20 5.93
C LEU A 720 24.54 8.28 4.70
N SER A 721 24.42 8.85 3.49
CA SER A 721 24.36 8.11 2.22
C SER A 721 25.69 8.00 1.49
N THR A 722 26.71 8.72 1.97
CA THR A 722 28.03 8.87 1.34
C THR A 722 29.10 8.06 2.03
#